data_AF-A0A1M6YPY2-F1
#
_entry.id   AF-A0A1M6YPY2-F1
#
_cell.length_a   1.000
_cell.length_b   1.000
_cell.length_c   1.000
_cell.angle_alpha   90.00
_cell.angle_beta   90.00
_cell.angle_gamma   90.00
#
_symmetry.space_group_name_H-M   'P 1'
#
loop_
_entity.id
_entity.type
_entity.pdbx_description
1 polymer ?
#
loop_
_entity_poly.entity_id
_entity_poly.type
_entity_poly.pdbx_seq_one_letter_code
_entity_poly.pdbx_strand_id
1 'polypeptide(L)'
;MFLKSIRWAAVVALPVAATLGGTTASAQGLAGINQFCIDKFGSGQQPRVPFETRVISPDGTATHLTTAGGTSVFPENPDYPNGDSFTPHPSNMIPTVYENLKSCRGNYIPNTLPSTPENPYNLHDDPIVTEIDKTSPTDDLDWIMDQIEAMSEPYGACRSFRGNRHCYKYPRRVDQDQLSKLARHAVDIIEGNDLTGPLSNREYEGFPLLHYLGGLKEKAVDPVTKSVTVNQIWYDTHIESDTAYIDPEVVNDEEWTIKYNVKILNRGHEDFAPYAMVFDDPKELNLTDVGGPDLTQGGTRVARIPNVGFDQTFFPMQEGLMYTLNMKMPPARFWNLSYHWGWRNHPPRVQVVENVLVPIAGNRRNFAEIGVFGKNPRESEATKLAAIEQIGDTAPAKRMWAMFRELANMNTNRAHGRYFQGLNGSVIQAQMAQIREAFYDWGNRKQLPTGYEMGEGYDMTVLFLNNTIYGQLKDHDGIAEVRMTDGVWDKRGDEVKIELLNGDYFRHAYVLVDFGGLRGWENTFHNTLPVGGAGPLFTFGRNAFWIHVAGQGAIPIPNAVRPEQLSPTPVANALADVIGSKKGNHHWTDPLYSAMGGTPDAMSDYVNTDGVGKHSLTVQFSYEPSRRLRMYQFDALHHDTAVWSVH
;
A
#
# COMPACT_ATOMS: atom_id res chain seq x y z
N MET A 1 17.24 -61.23 25.56
CA MET A 1 17.93 -60.32 26.50
C MET A 1 18.37 -59.07 25.74
N PHE A 2 17.80 -57.92 26.12
CA PHE A 2 18.26 -56.51 26.01
C PHE A 2 18.91 -56.00 24.70
N LEU A 3 18.24 -55.17 23.86
CA LEU A 3 17.94 -53.72 23.95
C LEU A 3 19.06 -52.77 23.45
N LYS A 4 18.66 -51.91 22.48
CA LYS A 4 19.19 -50.57 22.10
C LYS A 4 20.57 -50.55 21.42
N SER A 5 20.87 -49.70 20.44
CA SER A 5 20.42 -48.33 20.19
C SER A 5 20.65 -47.88 18.74
N ILE A 6 19.66 -47.17 18.21
CA ILE A 6 19.68 -46.29 17.05
C ILE A 6 20.71 -45.16 17.27
N ARG A 7 21.60 -44.93 16.30
CA ARG A 7 22.24 -43.62 16.06
C ARG A 7 22.36 -43.38 14.56
N TRP A 8 21.44 -42.54 14.07
CA TRP A 8 21.56 -41.78 12.84
C TRP A 8 22.79 -40.88 12.91
N ALA A 9 23.67 -41.01 11.92
CA ALA A 9 24.67 -40.03 11.56
C ALA A 9 24.51 -39.77 10.07
N ALA A 10 23.76 -38.72 9.72
CA ALA A 10 23.71 -38.18 8.38
C ALA A 10 24.17 -36.73 8.46
N VAL A 11 25.48 -36.56 8.30
CA VAL A 11 26.13 -35.32 7.90
C VAL A 11 25.72 -35.07 6.45
N VAL A 12 24.89 -34.05 6.19
CA VAL A 12 24.68 -33.50 4.84
C VAL A 12 24.57 -31.98 4.94
N ALA A 13 25.60 -31.33 4.39
CA ALA A 13 25.68 -30.02 3.74
C ALA A 13 24.73 -28.89 4.19
N LEU A 14 25.30 -27.91 4.90
CA LEU A 14 24.76 -26.56 5.07
C LEU A 14 25.49 -25.60 4.10
N PRO A 15 24.74 -24.89 3.25
CA PRO A 15 24.99 -23.47 3.02
C PRO A 15 23.71 -22.67 3.36
N VAL A 16 23.80 -21.91 4.45
CA VAL A 16 22.76 -21.00 4.95
C VAL A 16 22.90 -19.65 4.23
N ALA A 17 22.07 -19.43 3.21
CA ALA A 17 21.86 -18.14 2.59
C ALA A 17 20.56 -17.55 3.19
N ALA A 18 20.64 -16.39 3.85
CA ALA A 18 20.41 -15.03 3.32
C ALA A 18 18.99 -14.53 3.66
N THR A 19 18.78 -14.24 4.94
CA THR A 19 17.57 -13.59 5.46
C THR A 19 17.50 -12.14 4.98
N LEU A 20 16.49 -11.80 4.18
CA LEU A 20 15.98 -10.45 3.91
C LEU A 20 17.06 -9.38 3.62
N GLY A 21 17.87 -9.65 2.59
CA GLY A 21 18.90 -8.74 2.10
C GLY A 21 19.95 -9.50 1.30
N GLY A 22 19.66 -9.81 0.04
CA GLY A 22 20.71 -9.89 -0.97
C GLY A 22 21.18 -11.26 -1.50
N THR A 23 20.53 -12.40 -1.24
CA THR A 23 20.69 -13.68 -2.00
C THR A 23 19.63 -14.70 -1.53
N THR A 24 19.41 -15.79 -2.28
CA THR A 24 18.34 -16.78 -2.07
C THR A 24 18.35 -17.39 -0.67
N ALA A 25 17.25 -17.26 0.08
CA ALA A 25 17.16 -17.83 1.43
C ALA A 25 16.81 -19.32 1.36
N SER A 26 17.73 -20.23 1.66
CA SER A 26 17.38 -21.65 1.84
C SER A 26 16.73 -21.83 3.22
N ALA A 27 15.39 -21.73 3.28
CA ALA A 27 14.60 -21.95 4.50
C ALA A 27 14.66 -23.38 5.07
N GLN A 28 15.48 -24.27 4.50
CA GLN A 28 15.59 -25.68 4.90
C GLN A 28 16.02 -25.87 6.37
N GLY A 29 16.49 -24.82 7.07
CA GLY A 29 16.80 -24.84 8.50
C GLY A 29 15.80 -24.14 9.44
N LEU A 30 14.85 -23.34 8.93
CA LEU A 30 13.94 -22.57 9.78
C LEU A 30 12.79 -23.40 10.35
N ALA A 31 12.39 -24.51 9.72
CA ALA A 31 11.36 -25.38 10.29
C ALA A 31 11.81 -26.02 11.62
N GLY A 32 13.10 -26.38 11.71
CA GLY A 32 13.68 -27.02 12.91
C GLY A 32 13.87 -26.07 14.08
N ILE A 33 13.99 -24.75 13.83
CA ILE A 33 14.27 -23.81 14.92
C ILE A 33 13.07 -23.65 15.86
N ASN A 34 11.83 -23.73 15.36
CA ASN A 34 10.67 -23.47 16.20
C ASN A 34 10.44 -24.59 17.20
N GLN A 35 10.58 -25.84 16.74
CA GLN A 35 10.53 -26.98 17.64
C GLN A 35 11.66 -26.87 18.68
N PHE A 36 12.85 -26.42 18.28
CA PHE A 36 13.93 -26.14 19.22
C PHE A 36 13.55 -25.05 20.25
N CYS A 37 13.01 -23.91 19.80
CA CYS A 37 12.59 -22.80 20.68
C CYS A 37 11.50 -23.26 21.67
N ILE A 38 10.54 -24.07 21.22
CA ILE A 38 9.48 -24.64 22.06
C ILE A 38 10.06 -25.64 23.04
N ASP A 39 10.83 -26.63 22.59
CA ASP A 39 11.33 -27.72 23.42
C ASP A 39 12.36 -27.26 24.46
N LYS A 40 13.16 -26.24 24.13
CA LYS A 40 14.21 -25.73 25.03
C LYS A 40 13.74 -24.64 25.97
N PHE A 41 12.84 -23.77 25.50
CA PHE A 41 12.50 -22.55 26.24
C PHE A 41 11.02 -22.41 26.55
N GLY A 42 10.16 -23.27 26.01
CA GLY A 42 8.72 -23.14 26.17
C GLY A 42 8.18 -21.83 25.57
N SER A 43 8.81 -21.32 24.51
CA SER A 43 8.46 -20.03 23.91
C SER A 43 7.04 -19.93 23.38
N GLY A 44 6.39 -21.07 23.08
CA GLY A 44 5.03 -21.11 22.54
C GLY A 44 4.91 -20.55 21.12
N GLN A 45 6.03 -20.34 20.42
CA GLN A 45 6.02 -19.83 19.05
C GLN A 45 5.38 -20.82 18.08
N GLN A 46 4.49 -20.34 17.21
CA GLN A 46 3.90 -21.18 16.16
C GLN A 46 4.95 -21.64 15.15
N PRO A 47 4.93 -22.92 14.70
CA PRO A 47 5.92 -23.45 13.77
C PRO A 47 6.17 -22.57 12.54
N ARG A 48 7.43 -22.50 12.10
CA ARG A 48 7.85 -21.79 10.88
C ARG A 48 7.81 -22.78 9.74
N VAL A 49 7.43 -22.29 8.58
CA VAL A 49 7.37 -23.09 7.35
C VAL A 49 8.52 -22.70 6.41
N PRO A 50 8.82 -23.52 5.39
CA PRO A 50 9.68 -23.09 4.31
C PRO A 50 9.17 -21.81 3.63
N PHE A 51 10.04 -21.12 2.89
CA PHE A 51 9.58 -20.13 1.92
C PHE A 51 8.90 -20.81 0.72
N GLU A 52 8.37 -20.00 -0.19
CA GLU A 52 7.75 -20.49 -1.41
C GLU A 52 8.70 -21.29 -2.32
N THR A 53 8.11 -22.16 -3.14
CA THR A 53 8.76 -22.62 -4.36
C THR A 53 8.28 -21.78 -5.53
N ARG A 54 9.21 -21.34 -6.37
CA ARG A 54 8.95 -20.46 -7.51
C ARG A 54 9.53 -21.06 -8.79
N VAL A 55 8.76 -21.02 -9.87
CA VAL A 55 9.19 -21.33 -11.23
C VAL A 55 8.88 -20.14 -12.12
N ILE A 56 9.88 -19.67 -12.85
CA ILE A 56 9.75 -18.54 -13.78
C ILE A 56 9.73 -19.09 -15.19
N SER A 57 8.87 -18.54 -16.05
CA SER A 57 8.83 -18.92 -17.45
C SER A 57 10.17 -18.60 -18.15
N PRO A 58 10.54 -19.32 -19.22
CA PRO A 58 11.82 -19.11 -19.91
C PRO A 58 12.03 -17.68 -20.45
N ASP A 59 10.95 -16.94 -20.71
CA ASP A 59 10.94 -15.55 -21.18
C ASP A 59 10.85 -14.51 -20.04
N GLY A 60 10.78 -14.97 -18.78
CA GLY A 60 10.71 -14.13 -17.59
C GLY A 60 9.39 -13.39 -17.38
N THR A 61 8.35 -13.65 -18.18
CA THR A 61 7.08 -12.90 -18.15
C THR A 61 6.03 -13.48 -17.21
N ALA A 62 6.25 -14.70 -16.72
CA ALA A 62 5.33 -15.40 -15.83
C ALA A 62 6.04 -16.08 -14.66
N THR A 63 5.40 -16.04 -13.51
CA THR A 63 5.83 -16.71 -12.28
C THR A 63 4.75 -17.64 -11.78
N HIS A 64 5.09 -18.91 -11.55
CA HIS A 64 4.29 -19.86 -10.80
C HIS A 64 4.87 -20.01 -9.40
N LEU A 65 4.04 -19.79 -8.38
CA LEU A 65 4.42 -19.78 -6.98
C LEU A 65 3.56 -20.77 -6.21
N THR A 66 4.18 -21.67 -5.45
CA THR A 66 3.49 -22.49 -4.44
C THR A 66 3.91 -22.01 -3.06
N THR A 67 2.94 -21.60 -2.25
CA THR A 67 3.23 -21.07 -0.91
C THR A 67 3.88 -22.14 -0.03
N ALA A 68 4.80 -21.71 0.86
CA ALA A 68 5.47 -22.57 1.83
C ALA A 68 6.06 -23.89 1.29
N GLY A 69 6.44 -23.91 0.00
CA GLY A 69 6.93 -25.10 -0.69
C GLY A 69 5.97 -26.29 -0.63
N GLY A 70 4.66 -26.02 -0.58
CA GLY A 70 3.62 -27.05 -0.47
C GLY A 70 3.40 -27.61 0.94
N THR A 71 4.02 -27.03 1.97
CA THR A 71 3.85 -27.47 3.37
C THR A 71 2.83 -26.60 4.10
N SER A 72 1.98 -27.23 4.92
CA SER A 72 1.13 -26.56 5.91
C SER A 72 1.49 -27.05 7.31
N VAL A 73 1.41 -26.15 8.30
CA VAL A 73 1.55 -26.54 9.72
C VAL A 73 0.29 -27.23 10.22
N PHE A 74 -0.87 -26.87 9.68
CA PHE A 74 -2.15 -27.40 10.12
C PHE A 74 -2.58 -28.60 9.27
N PRO A 75 -3.10 -29.68 9.90
CA PRO A 75 -3.72 -30.75 9.16
C PRO A 75 -4.94 -30.21 8.39
N GLU A 76 -5.29 -30.88 7.30
CA GLU A 76 -6.57 -30.61 6.64
C GLU A 76 -7.71 -30.89 7.63
N ASN A 77 -8.77 -30.07 7.56
CA ASN A 77 -9.93 -30.25 8.42
C ASN A 77 -10.62 -31.58 8.06
N PRO A 78 -10.76 -32.53 9.01
CA PRO A 78 -11.36 -33.84 8.71
C PRO A 78 -12.87 -33.75 8.40
N ASP A 79 -13.56 -32.73 8.93
CA ASP A 79 -14.98 -32.49 8.65
C ASP A 79 -15.19 -31.81 7.30
N TYR A 80 -14.12 -31.23 6.74
CA TYR A 80 -14.09 -30.53 5.46
C TYR A 80 -12.82 -30.94 4.70
N PRO A 81 -12.76 -32.18 4.15
CA PRO A 81 -11.59 -32.63 3.41
C PRO A 81 -11.29 -31.66 2.26
N ASN A 82 -10.02 -31.24 2.13
CA ASN A 82 -9.49 -30.11 1.34
C ASN A 82 -9.61 -28.70 1.97
N GLY A 83 -10.10 -28.61 3.21
CA GLY A 83 -10.17 -27.38 3.99
C GLY A 83 -11.34 -26.48 3.60
N ASP A 84 -11.96 -25.85 4.59
CA ASP A 84 -12.88 -24.73 4.37
C ASP A 84 -12.67 -23.75 5.53
N SER A 85 -12.23 -22.54 5.22
CA SER A 85 -12.00 -21.48 6.20
C SER A 85 -13.27 -20.81 6.69
N PHE A 86 -14.43 -21.08 6.06
CA PHE A 86 -15.74 -20.53 6.44
C PHE A 86 -16.46 -21.35 7.51
N THR A 87 -15.87 -22.49 7.90
CA THR A 87 -16.44 -23.38 8.91
C THR A 87 -16.36 -22.72 10.29
N PRO A 88 -17.21 -23.12 11.24
CA PRO A 88 -17.10 -22.65 12.63
C PRO A 88 -15.76 -23.00 13.30
N HIS A 89 -14.98 -23.91 12.69
CA HIS A 89 -13.72 -24.43 13.23
C HIS A 89 -12.63 -24.45 12.14
N PRO A 90 -12.10 -23.28 11.72
CA PRO A 90 -10.98 -23.22 10.78
C PRO A 90 -9.77 -23.99 11.34
N SER A 91 -9.05 -24.71 10.47
CA SER A 91 -7.88 -25.53 10.84
C SER A 91 -6.74 -24.71 11.45
N ASN A 92 -6.63 -23.43 11.07
CA ASN A 92 -5.57 -22.50 11.44
C ASN A 92 -5.97 -21.49 12.54
N MET A 93 -7.14 -21.65 13.15
CA MET A 93 -7.50 -20.86 14.33
C MET A 93 -6.83 -21.45 15.58
N ILE A 94 -5.98 -20.67 16.25
CA ILE A 94 -5.28 -21.09 17.48
C ILE A 94 -5.89 -20.43 18.73
N PRO A 95 -5.65 -20.97 19.94
CA PRO A 95 -6.19 -20.38 21.17
C PRO A 95 -5.69 -18.95 21.41
N THR A 96 -6.61 -18.04 21.73
CA THR A 96 -6.28 -16.66 22.10
C THR A 96 -5.50 -16.61 23.42
N VAL A 97 -4.40 -15.85 23.46
CA VAL A 97 -3.63 -15.62 24.69
C VAL A 97 -3.44 -14.13 24.96
N TYR A 98 -3.92 -13.65 26.10
CA TYR A 98 -3.79 -12.26 26.54
C TYR A 98 -2.48 -12.01 27.32
N GLU A 99 -1.35 -12.21 26.64
CA GLU A 99 -0.02 -11.92 27.18
C GLU A 99 0.87 -11.24 26.11
N ASN A 100 1.95 -10.60 26.56
CA ASN A 100 3.02 -10.13 25.68
C ASN A 100 3.61 -11.30 24.88
N LEU A 101 4.00 -11.02 23.64
CA LEU A 101 4.70 -11.96 22.77
C LEU A 101 6.00 -12.46 23.40
N LYS A 102 6.44 -13.63 22.95
CA LYS A 102 7.72 -14.23 23.36
C LYS A 102 8.68 -14.34 22.17
N SER A 103 9.96 -14.11 22.45
CA SER A 103 11.07 -14.44 21.56
C SER A 103 11.32 -15.95 21.50
N CYS A 104 12.21 -16.40 20.62
CA CYS A 104 12.61 -17.82 20.56
C CYS A 104 13.11 -18.34 21.92
N ARG A 105 13.82 -17.52 22.71
CA ARG A 105 14.30 -17.90 24.05
C ARG A 105 13.23 -17.81 25.14
N GLY A 106 11.99 -17.51 24.79
CA GLY A 106 10.86 -17.41 25.73
C GLY A 106 10.81 -16.11 26.52
N ASN A 107 11.64 -15.11 26.17
CA ASN A 107 11.61 -13.81 26.82
C ASN A 107 10.45 -12.98 26.30
N TYR A 108 9.78 -12.25 27.19
CA TYR A 108 8.71 -11.34 26.78
C TYR A 108 9.24 -10.18 25.95
N ILE A 109 8.54 -9.88 24.87
CA ILE A 109 8.71 -8.68 24.07
C ILE A 109 7.74 -7.62 24.66
N PRO A 110 8.24 -6.57 25.32
CA PRO A 110 7.37 -5.59 25.98
C PRO A 110 6.50 -4.84 24.97
N ASN A 111 5.40 -4.23 25.41
CA ASN A 111 4.46 -3.47 24.58
C ASN A 111 3.91 -4.26 23.37
N THR A 112 3.60 -5.54 23.58
CA THR A 112 3.00 -6.42 22.56
C THR A 112 1.74 -7.14 23.04
N LEU A 113 1.18 -6.70 24.17
CA LEU A 113 -0.15 -7.09 24.63
C LEU A 113 -1.19 -6.11 24.05
N PRO A 114 -1.99 -6.51 23.04
CA PRO A 114 -3.02 -5.66 22.45
C PRO A 114 -4.25 -5.55 23.37
N SER A 115 -5.40 -5.15 22.82
CA SER A 115 -6.68 -5.07 23.55
C SER A 115 -7.07 -6.39 24.24
N THR A 116 -7.52 -6.31 25.49
CA THR A 116 -8.08 -7.42 26.28
C THR A 116 -9.49 -7.09 26.78
N PRO A 117 -10.31 -8.09 27.17
CA PRO A 117 -11.65 -7.84 27.71
C PRO A 117 -11.65 -6.92 28.94
N GLU A 118 -10.63 -7.04 29.78
CA GLU A 118 -10.49 -6.25 31.01
C GLU A 118 -9.86 -4.87 30.76
N ASN A 119 -9.04 -4.73 29.72
CA ASN A 119 -8.42 -3.47 29.34
C ASN A 119 -8.38 -3.32 27.80
N PRO A 120 -9.29 -2.54 27.19
CA PRO A 120 -9.37 -2.42 25.74
C PRO A 120 -8.18 -1.67 25.11
N TYR A 121 -7.42 -0.89 25.88
CA TYR A 121 -6.40 0.02 25.34
C TYR A 121 -5.04 -0.15 26.04
N ASN A 122 -4.46 -1.35 26.02
CA ASN A 122 -3.20 -1.62 26.72
C ASN A 122 -2.00 -0.81 26.19
N LEU A 123 -2.00 -0.46 24.90
CA LEU A 123 -0.85 0.10 24.19
C LEU A 123 -0.90 1.61 23.97
N HIS A 124 -1.92 2.30 24.48
CA HIS A 124 -1.96 3.77 24.47
C HIS A 124 -2.73 4.31 25.68
N ASP A 125 -2.55 5.60 25.94
CA ASP A 125 -3.33 6.38 26.88
C ASP A 125 -4.67 6.83 26.27
N ASP A 126 -5.55 7.43 27.08
CA ASP A 126 -6.76 8.07 26.55
C ASP A 126 -6.35 9.15 25.54
N PRO A 127 -6.88 9.12 24.31
CA PRO A 127 -6.43 10.03 23.27
C PRO A 127 -6.90 11.46 23.54
N ILE A 128 -6.08 12.42 23.10
CA ILE A 128 -6.49 13.83 23.09
C ILE A 128 -7.32 14.07 21.83
N VAL A 129 -8.53 14.56 21.99
CA VAL A 129 -9.49 14.80 20.90
C VAL A 129 -9.71 16.29 20.71
N THR A 130 -9.63 16.77 19.47
CA THR A 130 -9.88 18.19 19.13
C THR A 130 -10.74 18.30 17.88
N GLU A 131 -11.64 19.28 17.85
CA GLU A 131 -12.44 19.59 16.65
C GLU A 131 -11.56 20.18 15.54
N ILE A 132 -11.87 19.83 14.29
CA ILE A 132 -11.21 20.29 13.07
C ILE A 132 -12.23 20.55 11.96
N ASP A 133 -11.83 21.29 10.92
CA ASP A 133 -12.61 21.36 9.68
C ASP A 133 -12.53 20.01 8.95
N LYS A 134 -13.68 19.36 8.76
CA LYS A 134 -13.75 18.06 8.10
C LYS A 134 -13.66 18.12 6.58
N THR A 135 -13.57 19.28 5.96
CA THR A 135 -13.54 19.38 4.49
C THR A 135 -12.36 18.61 3.91
N SER A 136 -12.64 17.70 2.97
CA SER A 136 -11.66 16.80 2.35
C SER A 136 -11.16 17.33 0.98
N PRO A 137 -10.04 16.79 0.44
CA PRO A 137 -9.61 17.11 -0.92
C PRO A 137 -10.71 16.84 -1.96
N THR A 138 -11.48 15.76 -1.77
CA THR A 138 -12.61 15.39 -2.62
C THR A 138 -13.68 16.49 -2.63
N ASP A 139 -14.04 17.04 -1.46
CA ASP A 139 -15.09 18.06 -1.36
C ASP A 139 -14.68 19.35 -2.09
N ASP A 140 -13.43 19.80 -1.91
CA ASP A 140 -12.94 21.02 -2.53
C ASP A 140 -12.66 20.85 -4.03
N LEU A 141 -12.16 19.69 -4.47
CA LEU A 141 -12.05 19.38 -5.90
C LEU A 141 -13.41 19.30 -6.57
N ASP A 142 -14.40 18.64 -5.96
CA ASP A 142 -15.77 18.57 -6.45
C ASP A 142 -16.38 19.96 -6.61
N TRP A 143 -16.24 20.81 -5.58
CA TRP A 143 -16.67 22.19 -5.63
C TRP A 143 -15.98 22.99 -6.75
N ILE A 144 -14.66 22.87 -6.91
CA ILE A 144 -13.92 23.55 -7.99
C ILE A 144 -14.46 23.12 -9.36
N MET A 145 -14.66 21.83 -9.57
CA MET A 145 -15.18 21.29 -10.83
C MET A 145 -16.60 21.81 -11.11
N ASP A 146 -17.48 21.82 -10.11
CA ASP A 146 -18.83 22.39 -10.20
C ASP A 146 -18.79 23.86 -10.63
N GLN A 147 -17.88 24.66 -10.06
CA GLN A 147 -17.74 26.08 -10.42
C GLN A 147 -17.29 26.25 -11.89
N ILE A 148 -16.35 25.42 -12.36
CA ILE A 148 -15.86 25.46 -13.75
C ILE A 148 -16.94 25.00 -14.73
N GLU A 149 -17.71 23.96 -14.38
CA GLU A 149 -18.83 23.47 -15.17
C GLU A 149 -19.93 24.53 -15.28
N ALA A 150 -20.37 25.11 -14.16
CA ALA A 150 -21.40 26.14 -14.11
C ALA A 150 -21.05 27.39 -14.95
N MET A 151 -19.78 27.81 -14.97
CA MET A 151 -19.35 28.95 -15.80
C MET A 151 -19.25 28.61 -17.30
N SER A 152 -19.11 27.33 -17.64
CA SER A 152 -19.03 26.86 -19.03
C SER A 152 -20.37 26.42 -19.62
N GLU A 153 -21.42 26.32 -18.81
CA GLU A 153 -22.77 25.95 -19.25
C GLU A 153 -23.31 26.84 -20.38
N PRO A 154 -23.81 26.25 -21.49
CA PRO A 154 -24.45 26.99 -22.55
C PRO A 154 -25.70 27.70 -22.05
N TYR A 155 -25.89 28.96 -22.44
CA TYR A 155 -27.15 29.64 -22.16
C TYR A 155 -28.17 29.39 -23.28
N GLY A 156 -29.41 29.13 -22.88
CA GLY A 156 -30.55 28.97 -23.79
C GLY A 156 -31.20 30.31 -24.09
N ALA A 157 -31.41 30.63 -25.37
CA ALA A 157 -32.25 31.75 -25.78
C ALA A 157 -33.37 31.25 -26.69
N CYS A 158 -34.62 31.47 -26.27
CA CYS A 158 -35.78 31.19 -27.11
C CYS A 158 -36.24 32.49 -27.78
N ARG A 159 -36.47 32.43 -29.10
CA ARG A 159 -37.01 33.53 -29.90
C ARG A 159 -38.26 33.05 -30.62
N SER A 160 -39.30 33.88 -30.64
CA SER A 160 -40.52 33.60 -31.40
C SER A 160 -40.40 34.22 -32.79
N PHE A 161 -40.57 33.41 -33.84
CA PHE A 161 -40.60 33.85 -35.23
C PHE A 161 -41.84 33.29 -35.92
N ARG A 162 -42.69 34.18 -36.46
CA ARG A 162 -43.96 33.82 -37.14
C ARG A 162 -44.86 32.86 -36.33
N GLY A 163 -44.95 33.06 -35.02
CA GLY A 163 -45.78 32.23 -34.13
C GLY A 163 -45.13 30.93 -33.65
N ASN A 164 -43.96 30.55 -34.18
CA ASN A 164 -43.19 29.39 -33.73
C ASN A 164 -42.06 29.81 -32.78
N ARG A 165 -41.92 29.09 -31.66
CA ARG A 165 -40.85 29.30 -30.68
C ARG A 165 -39.62 28.47 -31.05
N HIS A 166 -38.51 29.13 -31.33
CA HIS A 166 -37.22 28.49 -31.62
C HIS A 166 -36.26 28.72 -30.45
N CYS A 167 -35.73 27.66 -29.86
CA CYS A 167 -34.76 27.76 -28.77
C CYS A 167 -33.36 27.37 -29.27
N TYR A 168 -32.39 28.21 -28.98
CA TYR A 168 -30.98 28.02 -29.36
C TYR A 168 -30.15 27.91 -28.09
N LYS A 169 -29.17 27.00 -28.07
CA LYS A 169 -28.12 26.94 -27.04
C LYS A 169 -26.87 27.59 -27.60
N TYR A 170 -26.36 28.61 -26.92
CA TYR A 170 -25.12 29.29 -27.29
C TYR A 170 -24.03 28.94 -26.30
N PRO A 171 -22.81 28.58 -26.76
CA PRO A 171 -21.68 28.39 -25.86
C PRO A 171 -21.44 29.66 -25.05
N ARG A 172 -21.34 29.51 -23.73
CA ARG A 172 -21.02 30.63 -22.85
C ARG A 172 -19.54 30.98 -23.01
N ARG A 173 -19.24 32.27 -22.91
CA ARG A 173 -17.88 32.78 -22.82
C ARG A 173 -17.44 32.64 -21.37
N VAL A 174 -16.36 31.90 -21.15
CA VAL A 174 -15.81 31.66 -19.82
C VAL A 174 -14.86 32.80 -19.44
N ASP A 175 -14.95 33.27 -18.19
CA ASP A 175 -13.98 34.19 -17.60
C ASP A 175 -12.65 33.47 -17.38
N GLN A 176 -11.63 33.89 -18.12
CA GLN A 176 -10.31 33.25 -18.12
C GLN A 176 -9.57 33.42 -16.77
N ASP A 177 -9.73 34.55 -16.09
CA ASP A 177 -9.05 34.81 -14.83
C ASP A 177 -9.66 33.93 -13.73
N GLN A 178 -10.99 33.84 -13.69
CA GLN A 178 -11.68 32.96 -12.75
C GLN A 178 -11.38 31.48 -13.02
N LEU A 179 -11.41 31.04 -14.29
CA LEU A 179 -11.04 29.68 -14.68
C LEU A 179 -9.61 29.35 -14.26
N SER A 180 -8.66 30.24 -14.56
CA SER A 180 -7.25 30.04 -14.24
C SER A 180 -7.04 29.94 -12.73
N LYS A 181 -7.72 30.77 -11.93
CA LYS A 181 -7.66 30.73 -10.46
C LYS A 181 -8.21 29.41 -9.90
N LEU A 182 -9.40 28.99 -10.33
CA LEU A 182 -10.00 27.73 -9.90
C LEU A 182 -9.13 26.52 -10.27
N ALA A 183 -8.64 26.49 -11.51
CA ALA A 183 -7.76 25.42 -11.96
C ALA A 183 -6.43 25.40 -11.18
N ARG A 184 -5.85 26.56 -10.84
CA ARG A 184 -4.66 26.62 -9.97
C ARG A 184 -4.93 26.06 -8.58
N HIS A 185 -6.06 26.40 -7.96
CA HIS A 185 -6.44 25.81 -6.69
C HIS A 185 -6.51 24.27 -6.76
N ALA A 186 -7.06 23.71 -7.84
CA ALA A 186 -7.06 22.26 -8.02
C ALA A 186 -5.65 21.68 -8.17
N VAL A 187 -4.76 22.36 -8.91
CA VAL A 187 -3.34 21.97 -9.02
C VAL A 187 -2.66 22.00 -7.65
N ASP A 188 -2.91 23.03 -6.85
CA ASP A 188 -2.34 23.17 -5.50
C ASP A 188 -2.80 22.04 -4.57
N ILE A 189 -4.09 21.64 -4.63
CA ILE A 189 -4.58 20.47 -3.90
C ILE A 189 -3.85 19.19 -4.36
N ILE A 190 -3.77 18.96 -5.67
CA ILE A 190 -3.21 17.72 -6.23
C ILE A 190 -1.71 17.59 -5.96
N GLU A 191 -0.97 18.70 -6.02
CA GLU A 191 0.46 18.77 -5.68
C GLU A 191 0.73 18.84 -4.16
N GLY A 192 -0.32 19.06 -3.35
CA GLY A 192 -0.18 19.26 -1.90
C GLY A 192 0.60 20.54 -1.54
N ASN A 193 0.45 21.61 -2.32
CA ASN A 193 1.04 22.91 -2.03
C ASN A 193 0.28 23.62 -0.89
N ASP A 194 0.86 24.71 -0.38
CA ASP A 194 0.16 25.60 0.55
C ASP A 194 -1.10 26.17 -0.12
N LEU A 195 -2.23 26.12 0.57
CA LEU A 195 -3.50 26.54 0.02
C LEU A 195 -3.77 28.00 0.36
N THR A 196 -4.41 28.72 -0.56
CA THR A 196 -4.64 30.16 -0.41
C THR A 196 -6.10 30.55 -0.59
N GLY A 197 -6.44 31.75 -0.11
CA GLY A 197 -7.78 32.32 -0.24
C GLY A 197 -8.86 31.46 0.44
N PRO A 198 -9.93 31.07 -0.27
CA PRO A 198 -11.04 30.32 0.32
C PRO A 198 -10.69 28.90 0.74
N LEU A 199 -9.53 28.39 0.33
CA LEU A 199 -9.04 27.05 0.69
C LEU A 199 -7.92 27.09 1.74
N SER A 200 -7.63 28.26 2.33
CA SER A 200 -6.61 28.35 3.37
C SER A 200 -7.02 27.61 4.64
N ASN A 201 -6.03 27.07 5.36
CA ASN A 201 -6.21 26.34 6.63
C ASN A 201 -6.97 25.00 6.53
N ARG A 202 -6.95 24.34 5.36
CA ARG A 202 -7.47 22.97 5.28
C ARG A 202 -6.54 21.99 5.98
N GLU A 203 -7.13 21.01 6.64
CA GLU A 203 -6.39 20.02 7.41
C GLU A 203 -5.51 19.09 6.56
N TYR A 204 -5.83 18.97 5.27
CA TYR A 204 -5.10 18.19 4.28
C TYR A 204 -4.00 18.99 3.55
N GLU A 205 -3.77 20.26 3.88
CA GLU A 205 -2.67 21.03 3.33
C GLU A 205 -1.34 20.29 3.51
N GLY A 206 -0.53 20.24 2.44
CA GLY A 206 0.73 19.50 2.44
C GLY A 206 0.63 18.03 2.03
N PHE A 207 -0.57 17.44 1.96
CA PHE A 207 -0.80 16.05 1.52
C PHE A 207 -1.19 16.00 0.04
N PRO A 208 -0.29 15.61 -0.87
CA PRO A 208 -0.59 15.54 -2.30
C PRO A 208 -1.45 14.33 -2.64
N LEU A 209 -2.23 14.45 -3.72
CA LEU A 209 -2.84 13.28 -4.38
C LEU A 209 -1.84 12.57 -5.30
N LEU A 210 -0.81 13.28 -5.76
CA LEU A 210 0.33 12.70 -6.47
C LEU A 210 1.33 12.16 -5.45
N HIS A 211 1.62 10.86 -5.46
CA HIS A 211 2.53 10.25 -4.49
C HIS A 211 4.01 10.38 -4.91
N TYR A 212 4.45 11.62 -5.14
CA TYR A 212 5.81 11.94 -5.58
C TYR A 212 6.75 12.36 -4.44
N LEU A 213 6.27 12.33 -3.19
CA LEU A 213 7.01 12.84 -2.02
C LEU A 213 7.76 11.77 -1.22
N GLY A 214 7.91 10.55 -1.73
CA GLY A 214 8.50 9.43 -1.00
C GLY A 214 9.86 9.76 -0.34
N GLY A 215 10.72 10.53 -1.02
CA GLY A 215 12.03 10.95 -0.50
C GLY A 215 11.99 11.88 0.74
N LEU A 216 10.85 12.49 1.05
CA LEU A 216 10.65 13.36 2.22
C LEU A 216 9.91 12.68 3.39
N LYS A 217 9.46 11.44 3.22
CA LYS A 217 8.60 10.73 4.18
C LYS A 217 9.40 9.89 5.21
N GLU A 218 10.67 10.22 5.45
CA GLU A 218 11.47 9.64 6.55
C GLU A 218 11.46 10.57 7.77
N LYS A 219 11.18 10.02 8.96
CA LYS A 219 11.33 10.73 10.24
C LYS A 219 12.18 9.96 11.22
N ALA A 220 13.08 10.65 11.91
CA ALA A 220 13.87 10.05 12.98
C ALA A 220 13.15 10.11 14.33
N VAL A 221 13.34 9.09 15.16
CA VAL A 221 12.92 9.12 16.57
C VAL A 221 13.77 10.13 17.34
N ASP A 222 13.12 10.97 18.15
CA ASP A 222 13.82 11.91 19.02
C ASP A 222 14.58 11.14 20.12
N PRO A 223 15.90 11.35 20.28
CA PRO A 223 16.72 10.59 21.22
C PRO A 223 16.46 10.93 22.70
N VAL A 224 15.84 12.07 23.00
CA VAL A 224 15.54 12.54 24.35
C VAL A 224 14.16 12.07 24.77
N THR A 225 13.13 12.33 23.95
CA THR A 225 11.75 11.95 24.29
C THR A 225 11.42 10.52 23.92
N LYS A 226 12.27 9.85 23.14
CA LYS A 226 12.07 8.47 22.64
C LYS A 226 10.75 8.35 21.88
N SER A 227 10.44 9.37 21.08
CA SER A 227 9.18 9.45 20.33
C SER A 227 9.37 10.00 18.93
N VAL A 228 8.49 9.61 18.02
CA VAL A 228 8.32 10.22 16.70
C VAL A 228 6.85 10.59 16.48
N THR A 229 6.59 11.69 15.79
CA THR A 229 5.22 12.11 15.46
C THR A 229 4.89 11.79 14.01
N VAL A 230 3.78 11.09 13.79
CA VAL A 230 3.22 10.75 12.47
C VAL A 230 1.88 11.47 12.32
N ASN A 231 1.71 12.22 11.24
CA ASN A 231 0.44 12.86 10.94
C ASN A 231 -0.27 12.08 9.83
N GLN A 232 -1.58 11.88 9.99
CA GLN A 232 -2.42 11.21 9.01
C GLN A 232 -3.72 11.97 8.77
N ILE A 233 -4.20 11.93 7.52
CA ILE A 233 -5.54 12.36 7.14
C ILE A 233 -6.32 11.16 6.60
N TRP A 234 -7.57 11.01 7.03
CA TRP A 234 -8.43 9.89 6.67
C TRP A 234 -9.70 10.46 6.03
N TYR A 235 -10.00 10.03 4.81
CA TYR A 235 -11.16 10.44 4.03
C TYR A 235 -11.52 9.32 3.05
N ASP A 236 -12.65 9.41 2.32
CA ASP A 236 -13.01 8.57 1.15
C ASP A 236 -12.00 7.48 0.78
N THR A 237 -12.12 6.18 1.00
CA THR A 237 -11.10 5.19 0.56
C THR A 237 -9.58 5.44 0.79
N HIS A 238 -9.13 6.52 1.45
CA HIS A 238 -7.75 7.00 1.49
C HIS A 238 -7.30 7.22 2.95
N ILE A 239 -6.07 6.81 3.22
CA ILE A 239 -5.30 7.25 4.40
C ILE A 239 -4.02 7.80 3.84
N GLU A 240 -3.76 9.08 4.06
CA GLU A 240 -2.50 9.70 3.65
C GLU A 240 -1.68 10.01 4.90
N SER A 241 -0.38 9.75 4.84
CA SER A 241 0.54 10.10 5.93
C SER A 241 1.70 10.96 5.45
N ASP A 242 2.19 11.82 6.33
CA ASP A 242 3.43 12.56 6.13
C ASP A 242 4.69 11.72 6.38
N THR A 243 4.52 10.46 6.76
CA THR A 243 5.59 9.53 7.12
C THR A 243 5.32 8.16 6.51
N ALA A 244 6.31 7.60 5.82
CA ALA A 244 6.33 6.23 5.30
C ALA A 244 7.46 5.42 5.95
N TYR A 245 8.52 6.10 6.40
CA TYR A 245 9.66 5.48 7.07
C TYR A 245 9.97 6.17 8.40
N ILE A 246 10.27 5.36 9.41
CA ILE A 246 10.84 5.84 10.67
C ILE A 246 12.29 5.37 10.74
N ASP A 247 13.19 6.24 11.18
CA ASP A 247 14.54 5.90 11.64
C ASP A 247 14.54 5.74 13.18
N PRO A 248 14.51 4.50 13.69
CA PRO A 248 14.46 4.24 15.12
C PRO A 248 15.84 3.87 15.71
N GLU A 249 16.94 4.24 15.07
CA GLU A 249 18.30 3.83 15.48
C GLU A 249 18.58 4.11 16.96
N VAL A 250 18.12 5.26 17.48
CA VAL A 250 18.32 5.70 18.87
C VAL A 250 17.48 4.97 19.91
N VAL A 251 16.57 4.07 19.48
CA VAL A 251 15.68 3.25 20.32
C VAL A 251 15.72 1.77 19.95
N ASN A 252 16.80 1.31 19.30
CA ASN A 252 16.94 -0.08 18.88
C ASN A 252 16.81 -1.07 20.05
N ASP A 253 17.19 -0.65 21.26
CA ASP A 253 17.20 -1.45 22.49
C ASP A 253 16.27 -0.97 23.61
N GLU A 254 15.49 0.08 23.36
CA GLU A 254 14.65 0.74 24.35
C GLU A 254 13.19 0.79 23.88
N GLU A 255 12.25 0.69 24.81
CA GLU A 255 10.83 0.99 24.52
C GLU A 255 10.69 2.46 24.09
N TRP A 256 9.75 2.72 23.18
CA TRP A 256 9.57 4.04 22.57
C TRP A 256 8.11 4.25 22.18
N THR A 257 7.79 5.42 21.63
CA THR A 257 6.42 5.79 21.28
C THR A 257 6.31 6.32 19.86
N ILE A 258 5.30 5.86 19.12
CA ILE A 258 4.83 6.57 17.93
C ILE A 258 3.62 7.39 18.34
N LYS A 259 3.74 8.71 18.23
CA LYS A 259 2.64 9.65 18.44
C LYS A 259 1.92 9.86 17.12
N TYR A 260 0.68 9.42 17.02
CA TYR A 260 -0.16 9.65 15.86
C TYR A 260 -1.06 10.86 16.08
N ASN A 261 -1.09 11.78 15.12
CA ASN A 261 -2.14 12.77 15.00
C ASN A 261 -3.00 12.38 13.79
N VAL A 262 -4.17 11.81 14.07
CA VAL A 262 -5.08 11.28 13.04
C VAL A 262 -6.24 12.23 12.86
N LYS A 263 -6.32 12.88 11.70
CA LYS A 263 -7.36 13.84 11.35
C LYS A 263 -8.41 13.15 10.48
N ILE A 264 -9.65 13.09 10.95
CA ILE A 264 -10.74 12.44 10.22
C ILE A 264 -11.53 13.48 9.47
N LEU A 265 -11.39 13.49 8.15
CA LEU A 265 -12.13 14.39 7.28
C LEU A 265 -13.43 13.71 6.83
N ASN A 266 -14.18 14.38 5.96
CA ASN A 266 -15.47 13.92 5.46
C ASN A 266 -15.33 12.54 4.80
N ARG A 267 -16.28 11.65 5.10
CA ARG A 267 -16.28 10.23 4.68
C ARG A 267 -15.08 9.42 5.19
N GLY A 268 -14.39 9.93 6.22
CA GLY A 268 -13.22 9.31 6.84
C GLY A 268 -13.50 8.44 8.07
N HIS A 269 -14.75 8.37 8.57
CA HIS A 269 -15.11 7.65 9.79
C HIS A 269 -14.56 6.21 9.80
N GLU A 270 -13.85 5.84 10.88
CA GLU A 270 -13.21 4.54 11.02
C GLU A 270 -12.72 4.26 12.45
N ASP A 271 -12.28 3.03 12.73
CA ASP A 271 -11.55 2.67 13.95
C ASP A 271 -10.04 2.76 13.72
N PHE A 272 -9.33 3.43 14.63
CA PHE A 272 -7.88 3.41 14.67
C PHE A 272 -7.42 2.05 15.15
N ALA A 273 -6.87 1.28 14.22
CA ALA A 273 -6.35 -0.06 14.48
C ALA A 273 -5.02 -0.26 13.74
N PRO A 274 -3.92 0.40 14.19
CA PRO A 274 -2.63 0.14 13.60
C PRO A 274 -2.23 -1.31 13.88
N TYR A 275 -1.84 -2.03 12.84
CA TYR A 275 -1.41 -3.41 12.91
C TYR A 275 0.12 -3.46 12.85
N ALA A 276 0.74 -3.77 13.98
CA ALA A 276 2.18 -3.86 14.10
C ALA A 276 2.66 -5.25 13.67
N MET A 277 3.73 -5.30 12.88
CA MET A 277 4.45 -6.53 12.55
C MET A 277 5.79 -6.53 13.28
N VAL A 278 6.09 -7.61 14.02
CA VAL A 278 7.34 -7.75 14.76
C VAL A 278 8.13 -9.01 14.39
N PHE A 279 9.44 -8.86 14.36
CA PHE A 279 10.40 -9.94 14.25
C PHE A 279 10.65 -10.62 15.60
N ASP A 280 11.30 -11.77 15.55
CA ASP A 280 11.96 -12.38 16.71
C ASP A 280 13.17 -11.54 17.15
N ASP A 281 13.68 -11.72 18.38
CA ASP A 281 14.81 -10.91 18.85
C ASP A 281 16.09 -11.27 18.09
N PRO A 282 16.63 -10.39 17.23
CA PRO A 282 17.85 -10.70 16.48
C PRO A 282 19.06 -10.99 17.38
N LYS A 283 19.07 -10.48 18.62
CA LYS A 283 20.16 -10.70 19.59
C LYS A 283 20.12 -12.08 20.24
N GLU A 284 18.99 -12.78 20.15
CA GLU A 284 18.79 -14.08 20.81
C GLU A 284 18.91 -15.27 19.85
N LEU A 285 19.09 -15.01 18.55
CA LEU A 285 19.10 -16.03 17.49
C LEU A 285 20.47 -16.71 17.27
N ASN A 286 21.46 -16.40 18.10
CA ASN A 286 22.61 -17.29 18.27
C ASN A 286 22.28 -18.28 19.39
N LEU A 287 22.04 -19.54 19.05
CA LEU A 287 21.60 -20.59 19.98
C LEU A 287 22.72 -21.61 20.28
N THR A 288 23.98 -21.29 19.94
CA THR A 288 25.10 -22.25 20.07
C THR A 288 25.42 -22.60 21.53
N ASP A 289 25.17 -21.69 22.47
CA ASP A 289 25.29 -21.88 23.91
C ASP A 289 24.38 -22.99 24.46
N VAL A 290 23.27 -23.26 23.77
CA VAL A 290 22.28 -24.28 24.14
C VAL A 290 22.21 -25.45 23.15
N GLY A 291 23.20 -25.57 22.26
CA GLY A 291 23.30 -26.64 21.26
C GLY A 291 22.37 -26.49 20.05
N GLY A 292 21.87 -25.28 19.81
CA GLY A 292 21.11 -24.90 18.62
C GLY A 292 21.96 -24.26 17.52
N PRO A 293 21.34 -23.81 16.42
CA PRO A 293 22.04 -23.16 15.32
C PRO A 293 22.46 -21.72 15.67
N ASP A 294 23.50 -21.22 15.01
CA ASP A 294 23.82 -19.80 14.97
C ASP A 294 23.21 -19.16 13.71
N LEU A 295 22.12 -18.40 13.88
CA LEU A 295 21.51 -17.67 12.77
C LEU A 295 22.11 -16.27 12.56
N THR A 296 22.92 -15.80 13.49
CA THR A 296 23.59 -14.49 13.41
C THR A 296 24.88 -14.54 12.60
N GLN A 297 25.32 -15.74 12.24
CA GLN A 297 26.59 -16.01 11.55
C GLN A 297 27.78 -15.35 12.26
N GLY A 298 27.99 -15.72 13.52
CA GLY A 298 29.06 -15.17 14.36
C GLY A 298 28.85 -13.69 14.68
N GLY A 299 27.60 -13.22 14.73
CA GLY A 299 27.25 -11.82 14.94
C GLY A 299 27.44 -10.92 13.72
N THR A 300 27.78 -11.46 12.56
CA THR A 300 27.97 -10.67 11.32
C THR A 300 26.65 -10.31 10.63
N ARG A 301 25.53 -10.93 11.05
CA ARG A 301 24.19 -10.69 10.50
C ARG A 301 23.17 -10.41 11.59
N VAL A 302 22.28 -9.46 11.31
CA VAL A 302 21.07 -9.21 12.10
C VAL A 302 19.93 -10.01 11.46
N ALA A 303 19.66 -11.19 11.98
CA ALA A 303 18.61 -12.05 11.46
C ALA A 303 17.23 -11.45 11.77
N ARG A 304 16.48 -11.07 10.72
CA ARG A 304 15.10 -10.58 10.82
C ARG A 304 14.15 -11.72 10.51
N ILE A 305 13.71 -12.45 11.54
CA ILE A 305 12.82 -13.60 11.35
C ILE A 305 11.40 -13.21 11.73
N PRO A 306 10.40 -13.38 10.83
CA PRO A 306 9.00 -13.16 11.16
C PRO A 306 8.58 -13.85 12.46
N ASN A 307 7.91 -13.10 13.33
CA ASN A 307 7.31 -13.65 14.55
C ASN A 307 5.79 -13.54 14.46
N VAL A 308 5.24 -12.41 14.91
CA VAL A 308 3.80 -12.18 15.05
C VAL A 308 3.46 -10.77 14.57
N GLY A 309 2.26 -10.60 14.02
CA GLY A 309 1.65 -9.30 13.83
C GLY A 309 0.32 -9.23 14.58
N PHE A 310 -0.09 -8.02 14.94
CA PHE A 310 -1.26 -7.81 15.77
C PHE A 310 -1.80 -6.39 15.63
N ASP A 311 -3.12 -6.24 15.76
CA ASP A 311 -3.78 -4.95 15.90
C ASP A 311 -3.47 -4.40 17.29
N GLN A 312 -2.82 -3.23 17.36
CA GLN A 312 -2.35 -2.68 18.63
C GLN A 312 -3.50 -2.17 19.50
N THR A 313 -4.60 -1.73 18.88
CA THR A 313 -5.81 -1.21 19.53
C THR A 313 -6.98 -1.19 18.55
N PHE A 314 -8.18 -0.91 19.05
CA PHE A 314 -9.37 -0.59 18.25
C PHE A 314 -10.10 0.61 18.85
N PHE A 315 -9.77 1.81 18.36
CA PHE A 315 -10.33 3.04 18.90
C PHE A 315 -11.26 3.73 17.89
N PRO A 316 -12.56 3.91 18.17
CA PRO A 316 -13.48 4.51 17.21
C PRO A 316 -13.21 6.01 17.01
N MET A 317 -13.11 6.44 15.75
CA MET A 317 -12.84 7.83 15.37
C MET A 317 -13.96 8.41 14.51
N GLN A 318 -14.35 9.66 14.76
CA GLN A 318 -15.44 10.34 14.05
C GLN A 318 -14.92 11.49 13.17
N GLU A 319 -15.64 11.78 12.09
CA GLU A 319 -15.34 12.91 11.20
C GLU A 319 -15.38 14.27 11.91
N GLY A 320 -14.54 15.20 11.47
CA GLY A 320 -14.42 16.53 12.06
C GLY A 320 -13.66 16.56 13.38
N LEU A 321 -13.00 15.46 13.73
CA LEU A 321 -12.14 15.36 14.90
C LEU A 321 -10.72 14.94 14.51
N MET A 322 -9.75 15.46 15.24
CA MET A 322 -8.38 14.96 15.30
C MET A 322 -8.19 14.18 16.60
N TYR A 323 -7.56 13.02 16.50
CA TYR A 323 -7.18 12.17 17.63
C TYR A 323 -5.66 12.13 17.75
N THR A 324 -5.14 12.45 18.92
CA THR A 324 -3.72 12.28 19.26
C THR A 324 -3.56 11.02 20.11
N LEU A 325 -2.88 10.01 19.59
CA LEU A 325 -2.66 8.71 20.26
C LEU A 325 -1.16 8.46 20.47
N ASN A 326 -0.75 8.11 21.69
CA ASN A 326 0.63 7.72 21.99
C ASN A 326 0.77 6.20 22.02
N MET A 327 1.14 5.61 20.89
CA MET A 327 1.28 4.15 20.76
C MET A 327 2.61 3.69 21.34
N LYS A 328 2.55 2.88 22.39
CA LYS A 328 3.72 2.22 23.00
C LYS A 328 4.26 1.15 22.05
N MET A 329 5.57 1.18 21.84
CA MET A 329 6.27 0.26 20.95
C MET A 329 7.30 -0.59 21.71
N PRO A 330 7.55 -1.84 21.27
CA PRO A 330 8.69 -2.62 21.74
C PRO A 330 10.01 -1.96 21.28
N PRO A 331 11.17 -2.37 21.82
CA PRO A 331 12.47 -2.01 21.26
C PRO A 331 12.51 -2.15 19.74
N ALA A 332 13.05 -1.16 19.04
CA ALA A 332 12.89 -1.09 17.59
C ALA A 332 13.60 -2.23 16.82
N ARG A 333 14.48 -3.00 17.47
CA ARG A 333 15.02 -4.24 16.91
C ARG A 333 13.94 -5.30 16.62
N PHE A 334 12.79 -5.24 17.28
CA PHE A 334 11.65 -6.11 17.02
C PHE A 334 10.75 -5.56 15.91
N TRP A 335 10.60 -4.25 15.82
CA TRP A 335 9.60 -3.62 14.96
C TRP A 335 10.00 -3.68 13.47
N ASN A 336 9.12 -4.24 12.64
CA ASN A 336 9.25 -4.24 11.18
C ASN A 336 8.54 -3.02 10.59
N LEU A 337 7.22 -2.98 10.77
CA LEU A 337 6.34 -1.94 10.25
C LEU A 337 5.02 -1.91 11.02
N SER A 338 4.23 -0.88 10.80
CA SER A 338 2.84 -0.78 11.23
C SER A 338 1.95 -0.39 10.05
N TYR A 339 0.93 -1.20 9.78
CA TYR A 339 -0.14 -0.88 8.82
C TYR A 339 -1.25 -0.10 9.51
N HIS A 340 -1.89 0.82 8.81
CA HIS A 340 -3.09 1.54 9.27
C HIS A 340 -4.21 1.20 8.32
N TRP A 341 -5.24 0.53 8.82
CA TRP A 341 -6.33 0.02 8.00
C TRP A 341 -7.57 0.85 8.15
N GLY A 342 -8.26 1.04 7.03
CA GLY A 342 -9.66 1.41 7.03
C GLY A 342 -10.56 0.19 6.91
N TRP A 343 -10.69 -0.59 7.98
CA TRP A 343 -11.41 -1.88 7.99
C TRP A 343 -12.78 -1.84 7.31
N ARG A 344 -13.56 -0.75 7.48
CA ARG A 344 -14.91 -0.62 6.90
C ARG A 344 -14.91 -0.28 5.42
N ASN A 345 -13.82 0.27 4.90
CA ASN A 345 -13.67 0.69 3.51
C ASN A 345 -12.50 0.01 2.80
N HIS A 346 -12.09 -1.15 3.30
CA HIS A 346 -11.03 -1.96 2.73
C HIS A 346 -11.56 -2.94 1.66
N PRO A 347 -10.74 -3.38 0.68
CA PRO A 347 -9.69 -2.57 0.05
C PRO A 347 -10.33 -1.27 -0.50
N PRO A 348 -9.67 -0.10 -0.46
CA PRO A 348 -8.23 0.12 -0.61
C PRO A 348 -7.61 1.06 0.46
N ARG A 349 -8.35 1.34 1.54
CA ARG A 349 -7.96 2.34 2.53
C ARG A 349 -6.88 1.79 3.45
N VAL A 350 -5.61 2.06 3.14
CA VAL A 350 -4.47 1.56 3.93
C VAL A 350 -3.24 2.46 3.74
N GLN A 351 -2.44 2.57 4.80
CA GLN A 351 -1.15 3.27 4.82
C GLN A 351 -0.13 2.49 5.64
N VAL A 352 1.16 2.56 5.27
CA VAL A 352 2.24 1.88 5.99
C VAL A 352 3.21 2.88 6.61
N VAL A 353 3.75 2.53 7.78
CA VAL A 353 4.97 3.14 8.30
C VAL A 353 5.97 2.03 8.60
N GLU A 354 7.15 2.08 8.01
CA GLU A 354 8.15 1.00 8.08
C GLU A 354 9.45 1.44 8.75
N ASN A 355 10.15 0.47 9.35
CA ASN A 355 11.48 0.64 9.89
C ASN A 355 12.53 0.80 8.78
N VAL A 356 13.14 1.98 8.67
CA VAL A 356 14.13 2.27 7.63
C VAL A 356 15.40 1.41 7.73
N LEU A 357 15.65 0.82 8.92
CA LEU A 357 16.78 -0.06 9.20
C LEU A 357 16.54 -1.51 8.78
N VAL A 358 15.38 -1.83 8.20
CA VAL A 358 15.14 -3.10 7.51
C VAL A 358 15.62 -2.92 6.07
N PRO A 359 16.82 -3.43 5.73
CA PRO A 359 17.49 -3.01 4.50
C PRO A 359 16.85 -3.64 3.27
N ILE A 360 16.89 -2.92 2.15
CA ILE A 360 16.71 -3.48 0.81
C ILE A 360 18.09 -3.48 0.15
N ALA A 361 18.56 -4.66 -0.26
CA ALA A 361 19.86 -4.81 -0.92
C ALA A 361 21.06 -4.21 -0.17
N GLY A 362 21.00 -4.19 1.17
CA GLY A 362 22.04 -3.57 2.01
C GLY A 362 21.93 -2.05 2.14
N ASN A 363 20.99 -1.39 1.47
CA ASN A 363 20.68 0.03 1.64
C ASN A 363 19.54 0.23 2.65
N ARG A 364 19.43 1.45 3.20
CA ARG A 364 18.26 1.89 3.96
C ARG A 364 16.98 1.72 3.14
N ARG A 365 15.87 1.39 3.79
CA ARG A 365 14.60 1.05 3.13
C ARG A 365 14.12 2.11 2.14
N ASN A 366 14.22 3.38 2.54
CA ASN A 366 13.73 4.52 1.75
C ASN A 366 14.61 4.88 0.54
N PHE A 367 15.72 4.16 0.31
CA PHE A 367 16.59 4.40 -0.83
C PHE A 367 15.86 4.25 -2.18
N ALA A 368 14.90 3.32 -2.28
CA ALA A 368 14.11 3.12 -3.50
C ALA A 368 13.29 4.38 -3.86
N GLU A 369 12.62 4.98 -2.87
CA GLU A 369 11.88 6.24 -3.06
C GLU A 369 12.79 7.41 -3.43
N ILE A 370 13.94 7.53 -2.75
CA ILE A 370 14.93 8.57 -3.06
C ILE A 370 15.50 8.38 -4.48
N GLY A 371 15.69 7.13 -4.91
CA GLY A 371 16.20 6.80 -6.24
C GLY A 371 15.23 7.19 -7.37
N VAL A 372 13.92 7.17 -7.10
CA VAL A 372 12.88 7.52 -8.08
C VAL A 372 12.54 9.01 -8.03
N PHE A 373 12.17 9.51 -6.85
CA PHE A 373 11.62 10.86 -6.70
C PHE A 373 12.66 11.91 -6.32
N GLY A 374 13.87 11.49 -5.95
CA GLY A 374 14.91 12.36 -5.42
C GLY A 374 14.74 12.61 -3.91
N LYS A 375 15.80 13.12 -3.28
CA LYS A 375 15.84 13.35 -1.82
C LYS A 375 14.85 14.44 -1.37
N ASN A 376 14.68 15.49 -2.16
CA ASN A 376 13.72 16.56 -1.88
C ASN A 376 13.02 17.00 -3.17
N PRO A 377 11.90 16.34 -3.52
CA PRO A 377 11.12 16.71 -4.70
C PRO A 377 10.61 18.16 -4.66
N ARG A 378 10.46 18.76 -3.47
CA ARG A 378 9.98 20.14 -3.27
C ARG A 378 11.06 21.21 -3.33
N GLU A 379 12.33 20.85 -3.58
CA GLU A 379 13.44 21.82 -3.59
C GLU A 379 13.27 22.93 -4.66
N SER A 380 12.73 22.58 -5.82
CA SER A 380 12.45 23.50 -6.93
C SER A 380 11.29 23.01 -7.79
N GLU A 381 10.74 23.87 -8.64
CA GLU A 381 9.74 23.44 -9.64
C GLU A 381 10.31 22.35 -10.57
N ALA A 382 11.59 22.44 -10.95
CA ALA A 382 12.22 21.45 -11.82
C ALA A 382 12.34 20.07 -11.17
N THR A 383 12.72 20.00 -9.89
CA THR A 383 12.78 18.72 -9.15
C THR A 383 11.39 18.15 -8.92
N LYS A 384 10.39 19.02 -8.66
CA LYS A 384 9.00 18.60 -8.48
C LYS A 384 8.45 17.98 -9.76
N LEU A 385 8.62 18.66 -10.89
CA LEU A 385 8.18 18.17 -12.19
C LEU A 385 8.92 16.87 -12.57
N ALA A 386 10.22 16.77 -12.32
CA ALA A 386 10.99 15.55 -12.58
C ALA A 386 10.50 14.34 -11.75
N ALA A 387 10.07 14.58 -10.50
CA ALA A 387 9.47 13.55 -9.64
C ALA A 387 8.06 13.15 -10.12
N ILE A 388 7.19 14.11 -10.43
CA ILE A 388 5.85 13.88 -10.99
C ILE A 388 5.95 13.17 -12.36
N GLU A 389 7.00 13.44 -13.13
CA GLU A 389 7.27 12.77 -14.39
C GLU A 389 7.55 11.27 -14.23
N GLN A 390 7.90 10.76 -13.05
CA GLN A 390 8.04 9.31 -12.82
C GLN A 390 6.69 8.60 -12.72
N ILE A 391 5.64 9.30 -12.32
CA ILE A 391 4.28 8.76 -12.27
C ILE A 391 3.76 8.59 -13.70
N GLY A 392 3.04 7.50 -13.97
CA GLY A 392 2.44 7.18 -15.26
C GLY A 392 1.44 8.23 -15.73
N ASP A 393 1.40 8.51 -17.04
CA ASP A 393 0.50 9.55 -17.59
C ASP A 393 -0.99 9.18 -17.52
N THR A 394 -1.29 7.89 -17.38
CA THR A 394 -2.65 7.38 -17.19
C THR A 394 -3.12 7.41 -15.74
N ALA A 395 -2.25 7.76 -14.79
CA ALA A 395 -2.60 7.90 -13.39
C ALA A 395 -3.76 8.89 -13.20
N PRO A 396 -4.87 8.49 -12.55
CA PRO A 396 -6.04 9.37 -12.37
C PRO A 396 -5.68 10.75 -11.79
N ALA A 397 -4.87 10.80 -10.73
CA ALA A 397 -4.39 12.04 -10.14
C ALA A 397 -3.53 12.88 -11.13
N LYS A 398 -2.66 12.23 -11.93
CA LYS A 398 -1.81 12.92 -12.91
C LYS A 398 -2.60 13.41 -14.13
N ARG A 399 -3.62 12.66 -14.56
CA ARG A 399 -4.57 13.09 -15.60
C ARG A 399 -5.29 14.36 -15.16
N MET A 400 -5.87 14.37 -13.94
CA MET A 400 -6.47 15.57 -13.37
C MET A 400 -5.48 16.73 -13.31
N TRP A 401 -4.29 16.49 -12.75
CA TRP A 401 -3.22 17.48 -12.65
C TRP A 401 -2.86 18.12 -13.99
N ALA A 402 -2.62 17.31 -15.02
CA ALA A 402 -2.25 17.79 -16.34
C ALA A 402 -3.36 18.66 -16.94
N MET A 403 -4.61 18.18 -16.88
CA MET A 403 -5.76 18.89 -17.42
C MET A 403 -6.06 20.20 -16.67
N PHE A 404 -5.93 20.23 -15.34
CA PHE A 404 -6.06 21.47 -14.58
C PHE A 404 -4.88 22.42 -14.83
N ARG A 405 -3.65 21.93 -15.01
CA ARG A 405 -2.51 22.78 -15.41
C ARG A 405 -2.72 23.40 -16.78
N GLU A 406 -3.31 22.67 -17.72
CA GLU A 406 -3.69 23.23 -19.02
C GLU A 406 -4.71 24.37 -18.85
N LEU A 407 -5.80 24.14 -18.10
CA LEU A 407 -6.81 25.15 -17.78
C LEU A 407 -6.20 26.38 -17.07
N ALA A 408 -5.29 26.16 -16.12
CA ALA A 408 -4.59 27.21 -15.38
C ALA A 408 -3.69 28.07 -16.27
N ASN A 409 -3.12 27.49 -17.33
CA ASN A 409 -2.18 28.13 -18.23
C ASN A 409 -2.78 28.55 -19.58
N MET A 410 -4.09 28.39 -19.78
CA MET A 410 -4.75 28.84 -21.01
C MET A 410 -4.63 30.36 -21.16
N ASN A 411 -3.65 30.79 -21.94
CA ASN A 411 -3.49 32.18 -22.35
C ASN A 411 -3.78 32.30 -23.85
N THR A 412 -4.87 32.97 -24.22
CA THR A 412 -5.07 33.32 -25.62
C THR A 412 -4.21 34.55 -25.91
N ASN A 413 -3.07 34.37 -26.58
CA ASN A 413 -2.24 35.45 -27.16
C ASN A 413 -2.99 36.33 -28.20
N ARG A 414 -4.33 36.37 -28.19
CA ARG A 414 -5.14 37.23 -29.04
C ARG A 414 -5.28 38.60 -28.38
N ALA A 415 -4.71 39.61 -29.06
CA ALA A 415 -4.98 41.01 -28.80
C ALA A 415 -6.49 41.24 -28.58
N HIS A 416 -6.82 42.04 -27.56
CA HIS A 416 -8.17 42.32 -27.10
C HIS A 416 -9.07 42.95 -28.18
N GLY A 417 -9.63 42.12 -29.07
CA GLY A 417 -10.70 42.51 -29.98
C GLY A 417 -12.02 42.61 -29.23
N ARG A 418 -12.62 43.81 -29.20
CA ARG A 418 -13.84 44.19 -28.45
C ARG A 418 -15.10 43.32 -28.64
N TYR A 419 -15.11 42.31 -29.53
CA TYR A 419 -16.32 41.58 -29.91
C TYR A 419 -16.26 40.05 -29.80
N PHE A 420 -15.13 39.45 -29.39
CA PHE A 420 -14.98 37.98 -29.29
C PHE A 420 -14.18 37.53 -28.04
N GLN A 421 -14.42 38.13 -26.88
CA GLN A 421 -13.74 37.79 -25.63
C GLN A 421 -14.28 36.49 -24.99
N GLY A 422 -13.38 35.60 -24.53
CA GLY A 422 -13.66 34.40 -23.73
C GLY A 422 -13.40 33.06 -24.43
N LEU A 423 -13.00 32.04 -23.68
CA LEU A 423 -12.85 30.67 -24.21
C LEU A 423 -14.20 30.07 -24.57
N ASN A 424 -14.22 29.15 -25.53
CA ASN A 424 -15.43 28.45 -25.90
C ASN A 424 -15.82 27.47 -24.78
N GLY A 425 -16.92 27.74 -24.07
CA GLY A 425 -17.41 26.89 -22.99
C GLY A 425 -17.57 25.42 -23.37
N SER A 426 -17.87 25.09 -24.63
CA SER A 426 -17.99 23.70 -25.06
C SER A 426 -16.66 22.92 -24.99
N VAL A 427 -15.52 23.60 -25.19
CA VAL A 427 -14.19 22.98 -25.06
C VAL A 427 -13.87 22.72 -23.60
N ILE A 428 -14.22 23.67 -22.72
CA ILE A 428 -14.08 23.51 -21.28
C ILE A 428 -14.94 22.36 -20.77
N GLN A 429 -16.21 22.26 -21.20
CA GLN A 429 -17.08 21.15 -20.84
C GLN A 429 -16.54 19.79 -21.28
N ALA A 430 -15.96 19.69 -22.49
CA ALA A 430 -15.35 18.47 -22.96
C ALA A 430 -14.13 18.05 -22.11
N GLN A 431 -13.29 19.01 -21.72
CA GLN A 431 -12.18 18.75 -20.80
C GLN A 431 -12.68 18.38 -19.39
N MET A 432 -13.71 19.06 -18.87
CA MET A 432 -14.28 18.77 -17.56
C MET A 432 -14.86 17.36 -17.48
N ALA A 433 -15.48 16.85 -18.55
CA ALA A 433 -15.93 15.47 -18.60
C ALA A 433 -14.78 14.47 -18.39
N GLN A 434 -13.61 14.74 -18.98
CA GLN A 434 -12.41 13.91 -18.78
C GLN A 434 -11.83 14.06 -17.37
N ILE A 435 -11.85 15.28 -16.80
CA ILE A 435 -11.43 15.53 -15.42
C ILE A 435 -12.33 14.76 -14.45
N ARG A 436 -13.65 14.78 -14.65
CA ARG A 436 -14.62 14.04 -13.82
C ARG A 436 -14.39 12.53 -13.88
N GLU A 437 -14.14 11.99 -15.07
CA GLU A 437 -13.79 10.58 -15.24
C GLU A 437 -12.53 10.24 -14.43
N ALA A 438 -11.45 11.02 -14.56
CA ALA A 438 -10.23 10.82 -13.78
C ALA A 438 -10.44 11.01 -12.26
N PHE A 439 -11.36 11.89 -11.85
CA PHE A 439 -11.72 12.07 -10.45
C PHE A 439 -12.44 10.84 -9.87
N TYR A 440 -13.38 10.24 -10.63
CA TYR A 440 -14.05 9.02 -10.21
C TYR A 440 -13.10 7.81 -10.21
N ASP A 441 -12.22 7.71 -11.20
CA ASP A 441 -11.17 6.70 -11.25
C ASP A 441 -10.26 6.78 -10.00
N TRP A 442 -9.82 8.00 -9.63
CA TRP A 442 -8.99 8.23 -8.43
C TRP A 442 -9.71 7.80 -7.14
N GLY A 443 -10.99 8.12 -7.01
CA GLY A 443 -11.80 7.77 -5.84
C GLY A 443 -12.12 6.28 -5.68
N ASN A 444 -11.82 5.43 -6.67
CA ASN A 444 -12.20 4.02 -6.65
C ASN A 444 -11.04 3.08 -7.02
N ARG A 445 -10.22 2.69 -6.03
CA ARG A 445 -9.14 1.73 -6.24
C ARG A 445 -9.57 0.24 -6.21
N LYS A 446 -10.88 -0.03 -6.18
CA LYS A 446 -11.47 -1.40 -6.28
C LYS A 446 -11.78 -1.80 -7.73
N GLN A 447 -11.53 -0.90 -8.67
CA GLN A 447 -11.66 -1.14 -10.09
C GLN A 447 -10.42 -0.60 -10.80
N LEU A 448 -10.14 -1.14 -11.98
CA LEU A 448 -9.12 -0.57 -12.83
C LEU A 448 -9.59 0.80 -13.35
N PRO A 449 -8.72 1.82 -13.37
CA PRO A 449 -9.06 3.13 -13.90
C PRO A 449 -9.26 3.08 -15.42
N THR A 450 -9.90 4.11 -15.96
CA THR A 450 -10.16 4.22 -17.40
C THR A 450 -8.89 4.03 -18.23
N GLY A 451 -8.97 3.18 -19.25
CA GLY A 451 -7.85 2.81 -20.12
C GLY A 451 -7.19 1.47 -19.77
N TYR A 452 -7.63 0.83 -18.69
CA TYR A 452 -7.22 -0.52 -18.32
C TYR A 452 -8.41 -1.46 -18.26
N GLU A 453 -8.19 -2.68 -18.73
CA GLU A 453 -9.17 -3.77 -18.66
C GLU A 453 -8.50 -4.99 -18.05
N MET A 454 -9.28 -5.79 -17.33
CA MET A 454 -8.81 -7.05 -16.77
C MET A 454 -8.52 -8.04 -17.90
N GLY A 455 -7.33 -8.64 -17.90
CA GLY A 455 -6.93 -9.61 -18.90
C GLY A 455 -7.80 -10.87 -18.91
N GLU A 456 -7.96 -11.48 -20.09
CA GLU A 456 -8.69 -12.74 -20.24
C GLU A 456 -8.00 -13.88 -19.47
N GLY A 457 -8.79 -14.65 -18.70
CA GLY A 457 -8.31 -15.84 -18.00
C GLY A 457 -7.60 -15.58 -16.67
N TYR A 458 -7.51 -14.33 -16.23
CA TYR A 458 -7.09 -13.95 -14.89
C TYR A 458 -8.29 -13.91 -13.93
N ASP A 459 -8.02 -14.17 -12.66
CA ASP A 459 -9.02 -14.06 -11.58
C ASP A 459 -8.97 -12.68 -10.92
N MET A 460 -7.83 -11.99 -11.01
CA MET A 460 -7.69 -10.59 -10.64
C MET A 460 -6.61 -9.87 -11.44
N THR A 461 -6.72 -8.55 -11.53
CA THR A 461 -5.66 -7.66 -12.02
C THR A 461 -5.26 -6.68 -10.94
N VAL A 462 -3.96 -6.50 -10.76
CA VAL A 462 -3.33 -5.52 -9.86
C VAL A 462 -2.51 -4.56 -10.69
N LEU A 463 -2.84 -3.27 -10.63
CA LEU A 463 -2.21 -2.21 -11.39
C LEU A 463 -1.47 -1.24 -10.45
N PHE A 464 -0.16 -1.13 -10.64
CA PHE A 464 0.69 -0.13 -10.02
C PHE A 464 0.63 1.15 -10.85
N LEU A 465 0.16 2.23 -10.24
CA LEU A 465 -0.05 3.52 -10.90
C LEU A 465 -0.15 4.63 -9.86
N ASN A 466 0.53 5.77 -10.07
CA ASN A 466 0.65 6.85 -9.06
C ASN A 466 1.31 6.39 -7.76
N ASN A 467 2.32 5.53 -7.84
CA ASN A 467 2.97 4.93 -6.67
C ASN A 467 1.97 4.30 -5.67
N THR A 468 0.84 3.80 -6.19
CA THR A 468 -0.21 3.13 -5.44
C THR A 468 -0.74 1.96 -6.24
N ILE A 469 -1.67 1.20 -5.65
CA ILE A 469 -2.26 0.02 -6.27
C ILE A 469 -3.75 0.21 -6.49
N TYR A 470 -4.19 -0.06 -7.72
CA TYR A 470 -5.58 -0.32 -8.10
C TYR A 470 -5.72 -1.82 -8.31
N GLY A 471 -6.84 -2.40 -7.91
CA GLY A 471 -7.09 -3.82 -8.14
C GLY A 471 -8.53 -4.09 -8.51
N GLN A 472 -8.74 -5.08 -9.36
CA GLN A 472 -10.06 -5.52 -9.80
C GLN A 472 -10.15 -7.04 -9.71
N LEU A 473 -11.25 -7.52 -9.15
CA LEU A 473 -11.58 -8.93 -9.03
C LEU A 473 -12.54 -9.34 -10.13
N LYS A 474 -12.36 -10.53 -10.68
CA LYS A 474 -13.30 -11.10 -11.62
C LYS A 474 -14.63 -11.40 -10.94
N ASP A 475 -15.72 -10.98 -11.58
CA ASP A 475 -17.10 -11.21 -11.13
C ASP A 475 -17.39 -10.72 -9.69
N HIS A 476 -16.63 -9.74 -9.18
CA HIS A 476 -16.79 -9.16 -7.84
C HIS A 476 -16.54 -7.64 -7.85
N ASP A 477 -17.25 -6.89 -7.02
CA ASP A 477 -17.18 -5.42 -6.97
C ASP A 477 -16.06 -4.88 -6.05
N GLY A 478 -15.33 -5.79 -5.41
CA GLY A 478 -14.21 -5.49 -4.50
C GLY A 478 -14.63 -4.97 -3.12
N ILE A 479 -15.92 -4.95 -2.78
CA ILE A 479 -16.39 -4.52 -1.47
C ILE A 479 -16.11 -5.62 -0.44
N ALA A 480 -15.33 -5.35 0.62
CA ALA A 480 -14.96 -6.38 1.60
C ALA A 480 -16.12 -6.91 2.45
N GLU A 481 -17.25 -6.20 2.52
CA GLU A 481 -18.47 -6.70 3.17
C GLU A 481 -19.21 -7.76 2.33
N VAL A 482 -18.89 -7.85 1.04
CA VAL A 482 -19.52 -8.79 0.11
C VAL A 482 -18.71 -10.08 0.08
N ARG A 483 -19.39 -11.19 0.35
CA ARG A 483 -18.76 -12.51 0.33
C ARG A 483 -18.41 -12.87 -1.11
N MET A 484 -17.17 -13.30 -1.34
CA MET A 484 -16.78 -13.97 -2.58
C MET A 484 -17.64 -15.22 -2.82
N THR A 485 -17.85 -15.58 -4.09
CA THR A 485 -18.58 -16.79 -4.49
C THR A 485 -18.00 -18.04 -3.83
N ASP A 486 -18.87 -18.95 -3.39
CA ASP A 486 -18.46 -20.24 -2.83
C ASP A 486 -17.53 -20.99 -3.79
N GLY A 487 -16.42 -21.55 -3.29
CA GLY A 487 -15.42 -22.26 -4.08
C GLY A 487 -14.32 -21.39 -4.68
N VAL A 488 -14.31 -20.08 -4.45
CA VAL A 488 -13.22 -19.20 -4.90
C VAL A 488 -12.17 -19.11 -3.79
N TRP A 489 -11.03 -19.77 -4.02
CA TRP A 489 -9.83 -19.70 -3.17
C TRP A 489 -10.08 -20.05 -1.70
N ASP A 490 -10.99 -20.98 -1.45
CA ASP A 490 -11.40 -21.39 -0.10
C ASP A 490 -10.74 -22.68 0.38
N LYS A 491 -9.98 -23.35 -0.49
CA LYS A 491 -9.35 -24.65 -0.23
C LYS A 491 -7.85 -24.64 -0.43
N ARG A 492 -7.22 -25.59 0.25
CA ARG A 492 -5.83 -25.95 0.00
C ARG A 492 -5.67 -26.49 -1.42
N GLY A 493 -4.65 -26.02 -2.13
CA GLY A 493 -4.37 -26.39 -3.52
C GLY A 493 -5.06 -25.49 -4.54
N ASP A 494 -5.96 -24.58 -4.12
CA ASP A 494 -6.54 -23.59 -5.01
C ASP A 494 -5.46 -22.71 -5.63
N GLU A 495 -5.69 -22.36 -6.89
CA GLU A 495 -4.83 -21.50 -7.67
C GLU A 495 -5.52 -20.15 -7.93
N VAL A 496 -4.71 -19.09 -7.88
CA VAL A 496 -5.12 -17.74 -8.24
C VAL A 496 -4.25 -17.23 -9.36
N LYS A 497 -4.86 -16.78 -10.45
CA LYS A 497 -4.19 -16.14 -11.56
C LYS A 497 -4.32 -14.63 -11.45
N ILE A 498 -3.18 -13.98 -11.32
CA ILE A 498 -3.04 -12.55 -11.07
C ILE A 498 -2.31 -11.94 -12.26
N GLU A 499 -2.92 -10.93 -12.87
CA GLU A 499 -2.24 -10.05 -13.81
C GLU A 499 -1.64 -8.88 -13.03
N LEU A 500 -0.32 -8.71 -13.14
CA LEU A 500 0.38 -7.57 -12.57
C LEU A 500 0.70 -6.58 -13.69
N LEU A 501 0.20 -5.35 -13.56
CA LEU A 501 0.41 -4.27 -14.52
C LEU A 501 1.13 -3.11 -13.84
N ASN A 502 2.05 -2.46 -14.53
CA ASN A 502 2.74 -1.28 -14.05
C ASN A 502 2.64 -0.16 -15.10
N GLY A 503 1.86 0.87 -14.76
CA GLY A 503 1.70 2.06 -15.58
C GLY A 503 2.67 3.19 -15.22
N ASP A 504 3.42 3.08 -14.12
CA ASP A 504 4.42 4.04 -13.71
C ASP A 504 5.76 3.84 -14.44
N TYR A 505 6.56 4.90 -14.51
CA TYR A 505 7.83 4.91 -15.24
C TYR A 505 9.03 4.47 -14.38
N PHE A 506 8.76 3.81 -13.26
CA PHE A 506 9.73 3.20 -12.37
C PHE A 506 9.28 1.79 -11.99
N ARG A 507 10.20 1.00 -11.41
CA ARG A 507 9.97 -0.41 -11.13
C ARG A 507 9.21 -0.55 -9.82
N HIS A 508 8.20 -1.43 -9.81
CA HIS A 508 7.54 -1.91 -8.61
C HIS A 508 7.97 -3.35 -8.33
N ALA A 509 7.78 -3.83 -7.10
CA ALA A 509 8.06 -5.20 -6.73
C ALA A 509 6.94 -5.81 -5.89
N TYR A 510 6.28 -6.81 -6.46
CA TYR A 510 5.17 -7.49 -5.83
C TYR A 510 5.62 -8.40 -4.67
N VAL A 511 4.92 -8.30 -3.54
CA VAL A 511 4.98 -9.24 -2.42
C VAL A 511 3.59 -9.66 -1.98
N LEU A 512 3.46 -10.94 -1.61
CA LEU A 512 2.27 -11.51 -0.98
C LEU A 512 2.59 -11.91 0.48
N VAL A 513 1.73 -11.53 1.43
CA VAL A 513 1.88 -11.84 2.87
C VAL A 513 0.77 -12.74 3.35
N ASP A 514 1.15 -13.61 4.29
CA ASP A 514 0.26 -14.42 5.08
C ASP A 514 -0.08 -13.77 6.43
N PHE A 515 -1.37 -13.66 6.74
CA PHE A 515 -1.84 -13.20 8.06
C PHE A 515 -2.38 -14.37 8.90
N GLY A 516 -1.61 -15.46 8.98
CA GLY A 516 -1.89 -16.59 9.87
C GLY A 516 -2.58 -17.78 9.20
N GLY A 517 -2.66 -17.78 7.87
CA GLY A 517 -3.09 -18.92 7.08
C GLY A 517 -2.19 -20.16 7.28
N LEU A 518 -0.88 -19.98 7.24
CA LEU A 518 0.13 -21.04 7.36
C LEU A 518 0.48 -21.38 8.81
N ARG A 519 0.56 -20.37 9.67
CA ARG A 519 1.11 -20.49 11.04
C ARG A 519 0.11 -20.17 12.15
N GLY A 520 -1.09 -19.75 11.78
CA GLY A 520 -2.22 -19.61 12.69
C GLY A 520 -2.50 -18.17 13.10
N TRP A 521 -3.74 -17.95 13.48
CA TRP A 521 -4.25 -16.67 13.96
C TRP A 521 -5.16 -16.85 15.17
N GLU A 522 -5.23 -15.81 16.00
CA GLU A 522 -5.99 -15.75 17.25
C GLU A 522 -7.13 -14.76 17.13
N ASN A 523 -8.26 -15.06 17.76
CA ASN A 523 -9.35 -14.11 17.85
C ASN A 523 -9.17 -13.24 19.10
N THR A 524 -8.47 -12.11 18.98
CA THR A 524 -8.32 -11.20 20.13
C THR A 524 -9.60 -10.40 20.38
N PHE A 525 -9.63 -9.71 21.51
CA PHE A 525 -10.78 -8.92 21.93
C PHE A 525 -10.85 -7.60 21.15
N HIS A 526 -12.05 -7.22 20.71
CA HIS A 526 -12.33 -5.95 20.05
C HIS A 526 -13.50 -5.27 20.76
N ASN A 527 -13.35 -3.99 21.07
CA ASN A 527 -14.35 -3.16 21.74
C ASN A 527 -15.12 -2.26 20.76
N THR A 528 -15.16 -2.62 19.48
CA THR A 528 -15.78 -1.82 18.42
C THR A 528 -17.30 -1.97 18.41
N LEU A 529 -17.99 -0.90 17.99
CA LEU A 529 -19.43 -0.99 17.73
C LEU A 529 -19.64 -1.76 16.40
N PRO A 530 -20.55 -2.75 16.35
CA PRO A 530 -20.88 -3.46 15.12
C PRO A 530 -21.71 -2.54 14.19
N VAL A 531 -21.05 -1.58 13.55
CA VAL A 531 -21.63 -0.67 12.56
C VAL A 531 -21.12 -1.08 11.18
N GLY A 532 -22.03 -1.29 10.23
CA GLY A 532 -21.67 -1.72 8.86
C GLY A 532 -21.21 -3.18 8.76
N GLY A 533 -21.62 -4.07 9.67
CA GLY A 533 -21.21 -5.48 9.62
C GLY A 533 -19.76 -5.76 10.08
N ALA A 534 -18.93 -4.72 10.25
CA ALA A 534 -17.58 -4.77 10.82
C ALA A 534 -17.58 -4.94 12.36
N GLY A 535 -18.31 -5.94 12.85
CA GLY A 535 -18.24 -6.37 14.25
C GLY A 535 -16.94 -7.10 14.58
N PRO A 536 -16.84 -7.77 15.75
CA PRO A 536 -15.64 -8.50 16.20
C PRO A 536 -15.20 -9.66 15.28
N LEU A 537 -15.85 -9.88 14.14
CA LEU A 537 -15.53 -10.89 13.14
C LEU A 537 -14.56 -10.39 12.04
N PHE A 538 -14.29 -9.09 11.93
CA PHE A 538 -13.65 -8.48 10.75
C PHE A 538 -12.13 -8.19 10.87
N THR A 539 -11.50 -8.44 12.02
CA THR A 539 -10.11 -7.98 12.29
C THR A 539 -9.19 -9.15 12.62
N PHE A 540 -7.86 -9.04 12.49
CA PHE A 540 -6.95 -10.19 12.74
C PHE A 540 -6.68 -10.41 14.22
N GLY A 541 -6.65 -9.34 14.99
CA GLY A 541 -6.30 -9.40 16.39
C GLY A 541 -4.83 -9.71 16.58
N ARG A 542 -4.44 -10.98 16.41
CA ARG A 542 -3.04 -11.44 16.44
C ARG A 542 -2.83 -12.65 15.53
N ASN A 543 -1.76 -12.67 14.76
CA ASN A 543 -1.40 -13.83 13.93
C ASN A 543 0.10 -14.01 13.75
N ALA A 544 0.50 -15.26 13.58
CA ALA A 544 1.88 -15.61 13.23
C ALA A 544 2.10 -15.36 11.74
N PHE A 545 2.44 -14.12 11.36
CA PHE A 545 2.58 -13.78 9.94
C PHE A 545 3.72 -14.53 9.26
N TRP A 546 3.62 -14.62 7.93
CA TRP A 546 4.65 -15.13 7.05
C TRP A 546 4.66 -14.35 5.74
N ILE A 547 5.76 -14.40 4.98
CA ILE A 547 5.83 -13.75 3.67
C ILE A 547 5.90 -14.85 2.62
N HIS A 548 4.88 -14.92 1.76
CA HIS A 548 4.78 -15.92 0.69
C HIS A 548 5.71 -15.63 -0.48
N VAL A 549 6.17 -14.38 -0.63
CA VAL A 549 7.07 -13.96 -1.70
C VAL A 549 8.32 -13.38 -1.03
N ALA A 550 9.18 -14.27 -0.52
CA ALA A 550 10.39 -13.87 0.21
C ALA A 550 11.59 -14.78 -0.02
N GLY A 551 11.40 -16.07 -0.29
CA GLY A 551 12.50 -17.03 -0.46
C GLY A 551 13.42 -16.68 -1.63
N GLN A 552 12.83 -16.18 -2.71
CA GLN A 552 13.54 -15.62 -3.86
C GLN A 552 13.28 -14.11 -4.00
N GLY A 553 13.11 -13.39 -2.88
CA GLY A 553 12.84 -11.95 -2.90
C GLY A 553 11.50 -11.56 -3.54
N ALA A 554 11.25 -10.25 -3.62
CA ALA A 554 10.05 -9.70 -4.26
C ALA A 554 10.05 -9.99 -5.78
N ILE A 555 8.86 -10.09 -6.38
CA ILE A 555 8.71 -10.30 -7.83
C ILE A 555 8.76 -8.94 -8.51
N PRO A 556 9.81 -8.60 -9.28
CA PRO A 556 9.89 -7.32 -9.95
C PRO A 556 8.83 -7.22 -11.06
N ILE A 557 8.28 -6.04 -11.25
CA ILE A 557 7.35 -5.73 -12.35
C ILE A 557 8.02 -4.67 -13.23
N PRO A 558 8.18 -4.92 -14.54
CA PRO A 558 8.81 -3.96 -15.43
C PRO A 558 8.05 -2.63 -15.42
N ASN A 559 8.76 -1.52 -15.62
CA ASN A 559 8.14 -0.20 -15.71
C ASN A 559 7.50 0.03 -17.08
N ALA A 560 6.54 0.95 -17.14
CA ALA A 560 5.99 1.40 -18.40
C ALA A 560 7.04 2.11 -19.27
N VAL A 561 6.83 2.07 -20.57
CA VAL A 561 7.60 2.82 -21.57
C VAL A 561 6.89 4.15 -21.81
N ARG A 562 7.67 5.24 -21.76
CA ARG A 562 7.16 6.57 -22.07
C ARG A 562 6.75 6.64 -23.54
N PRO A 563 5.54 7.11 -23.88
CA PRO A 563 5.15 7.28 -25.27
C PRO A 563 6.01 8.35 -25.96
N GLU A 564 6.37 8.13 -27.23
CA GLU A 564 7.20 9.08 -28.01
C GLU A 564 6.49 10.42 -28.27
N GLN A 565 5.15 10.44 -28.15
CA GLN A 565 4.29 11.61 -28.22
C GLN A 565 3.27 11.53 -27.06
N LEU A 566 3.18 12.58 -26.25
CA LEU A 566 2.10 12.73 -25.27
C LEU A 566 0.76 12.71 -26.03
N SER A 567 -0.20 11.91 -25.56
CA SER A 567 -1.55 11.94 -26.12
C SER A 567 -2.12 13.36 -25.99
N PRO A 568 -2.46 14.03 -27.10
CA PRO A 568 -2.94 15.39 -27.04
C PRO A 568 -4.30 15.42 -26.35
N THR A 569 -4.44 16.24 -25.30
CA THR A 569 -5.76 16.59 -24.77
C THR A 569 -6.56 17.37 -25.82
N PRO A 570 -7.91 17.44 -25.71
CA PRO A 570 -8.74 18.25 -26.60
C PRO A 570 -8.28 19.72 -26.71
N VAL A 571 -7.65 20.26 -25.66
CA VAL A 571 -7.07 21.62 -25.62
C VAL A 571 -5.68 21.66 -26.27
N ALA A 572 -4.83 20.64 -26.06
CA ALA A 572 -3.45 20.60 -26.55
C ALA A 572 -3.34 20.67 -28.09
N ASN A 573 -4.38 20.28 -28.83
CA ASN A 573 -4.44 20.45 -30.29
C ASN A 573 -4.35 21.92 -30.78
N ALA A 574 -4.44 22.92 -29.89
CA ALA A 574 -4.26 24.33 -30.21
C ALA A 574 -2.98 24.97 -29.61
N LEU A 575 -2.19 24.24 -28.80
CA LEU A 575 -1.09 24.80 -27.99
C LEU A 575 0.27 24.08 -28.17
N ALA A 576 0.35 23.13 -29.11
CA ALA A 576 1.50 22.24 -29.30
C ALA A 576 2.87 22.92 -29.59
N ASP A 577 2.89 24.23 -29.88
CA ASP A 577 4.12 24.97 -30.20
C ASP A 577 4.77 25.70 -29.00
N VAL A 578 4.13 25.75 -27.81
CA VAL A 578 4.60 26.59 -26.68
C VAL A 578 5.29 25.79 -25.58
N ILE A 579 4.92 24.52 -25.37
CA ILE A 579 5.50 23.68 -24.33
C ILE A 579 6.70 22.94 -24.95
N GLY A 580 7.84 23.62 -24.98
CA GLY A 580 9.12 23.01 -25.36
C GLY A 580 9.49 21.90 -24.38
N SER A 581 8.95 20.69 -24.59
CA SER A 581 9.39 19.47 -23.93
C SER A 581 10.77 19.13 -24.49
N LYS A 582 11.81 19.67 -23.86
CA LYS A 582 13.16 19.16 -24.06
C LYS A 582 13.19 17.74 -23.55
N LYS A 583 13.15 16.81 -24.51
CA LYS A 583 13.35 15.37 -24.36
C LYS A 583 14.60 15.11 -23.52
N GLY A 584 14.38 14.71 -22.28
CA GLY A 584 15.36 13.98 -21.49
C GLY A 584 14.86 12.56 -21.33
N ASN A 585 15.28 11.65 -22.21
CA ASN A 585 15.37 10.24 -21.81
C ASN A 585 16.47 10.18 -20.74
N HIS A 586 16.13 10.57 -19.51
CA HIS A 586 16.91 10.13 -18.36
C HIS A 586 16.60 8.65 -18.19
N HIS A 587 17.25 7.84 -19.03
CA HIS A 587 17.61 6.50 -18.63
C HIS A 587 18.43 6.68 -17.36
N TRP A 588 17.80 6.60 -16.20
CA TRP A 588 18.50 6.15 -15.01
C TRP A 588 19.05 4.79 -15.41
N THR A 589 20.31 4.79 -15.83
CA THR A 589 21.00 3.59 -16.25
C THR A 589 20.82 2.57 -15.13
N ASP A 590 20.68 1.31 -15.54
CA ASP A 590 20.52 0.11 -14.71
C ASP A 590 21.51 -0.12 -13.53
N PRO A 591 22.67 0.56 -13.35
CA PRO A 591 23.58 0.22 -12.25
C PRO A 591 23.01 0.38 -10.85
N LEU A 592 22.05 1.28 -10.62
CA LEU A 592 21.40 1.43 -9.31
C LEU A 592 20.50 0.22 -8.97
N TYR A 593 19.89 -0.38 -10.00
CA TYR A 593 19.01 -1.53 -9.88
C TYR A 593 19.74 -2.88 -9.97
N SER A 594 20.85 -2.95 -10.71
CA SER A 594 21.78 -4.09 -10.67
C SER A 594 22.49 -4.21 -9.30
N ALA A 595 22.56 -3.10 -8.55
CA ALA A 595 22.99 -3.07 -7.15
C ALA A 595 21.87 -3.46 -6.15
N MET A 596 20.62 -3.69 -6.59
CA MET A 596 19.52 -4.11 -5.71
C MET A 596 19.56 -5.58 -5.31
N GLY A 597 20.62 -6.34 -5.66
CA GLY A 597 21.16 -7.54 -4.96
C GLY A 597 20.22 -8.67 -4.52
N GLY A 598 18.91 -8.58 -4.68
CA GLY A 598 17.92 -9.31 -3.88
C GLY A 598 16.58 -9.52 -4.60
N THR A 599 16.46 -9.10 -5.86
CA THR A 599 15.58 -9.75 -6.84
C THR A 599 16.45 -10.77 -7.58
N PRO A 600 16.50 -12.05 -7.17
CA PRO A 600 17.36 -13.08 -7.77
C PRO A 600 16.94 -13.43 -9.20
N ASP A 601 15.77 -12.96 -9.62
CA ASP A 601 15.11 -13.35 -10.85
C ASP A 601 15.59 -12.47 -12.01
N ALA A 602 16.07 -13.11 -13.09
CA ALA A 602 16.38 -12.42 -14.33
C ALA A 602 15.10 -11.71 -14.82
N MET A 603 15.14 -10.39 -14.81
CA MET A 603 13.99 -9.55 -15.11
C MET A 603 13.63 -9.62 -16.60
N SER A 604 12.34 -9.74 -16.88
CA SER A 604 11.82 -9.46 -18.22
C SER A 604 11.57 -7.96 -18.34
N ASP A 605 12.09 -7.33 -19.40
CA ASP A 605 11.74 -5.94 -19.78
C ASP A 605 10.44 -5.92 -20.61
N TYR A 606 9.59 -6.93 -20.44
CA TYR A 606 8.38 -7.07 -21.23
C TYR A 606 7.36 -5.97 -20.92
N VAL A 607 6.97 -5.26 -21.97
CA VAL A 607 5.83 -4.35 -21.99
C VAL A 607 4.78 -4.89 -22.95
N ASN A 608 3.51 -4.68 -22.60
CA ASN A 608 2.41 -5.01 -23.50
C ASN A 608 2.37 -4.08 -24.72
N THR A 609 1.42 -4.29 -25.62
CA THR A 609 1.25 -3.49 -26.85
C THR A 609 1.03 -2.00 -26.60
N ASP A 610 0.57 -1.63 -25.40
CA ASP A 610 0.29 -0.25 -25.01
C ASP A 610 1.46 0.39 -24.25
N GLY A 611 2.59 -0.32 -24.12
CA GLY A 611 3.78 0.14 -23.41
C GLY A 611 3.68 0.03 -21.89
N VAL A 612 2.67 -0.68 -21.36
CA VAL A 612 2.50 -0.93 -19.92
C VAL A 612 3.36 -2.13 -19.52
N GLY A 613 4.10 -2.02 -18.40
CA GLY A 613 4.83 -3.14 -17.85
C GLY A 613 3.89 -4.25 -17.39
N LYS A 614 4.18 -5.50 -17.72
CA LYS A 614 3.28 -6.62 -17.43
C LYS A 614 4.02 -7.84 -16.92
N HIS A 615 3.45 -8.49 -15.90
CA HIS A 615 3.90 -9.79 -15.40
C HIS A 615 2.70 -10.67 -15.05
N SER A 616 2.79 -11.96 -15.33
CA SER A 616 1.75 -12.94 -15.00
C SER A 616 2.14 -13.71 -13.74
N LEU A 617 1.26 -13.80 -12.75
CA LEU A 617 1.52 -14.55 -11.52
C LEU A 617 0.43 -15.60 -11.30
N THR A 618 0.83 -16.84 -11.04
CA THR A 618 -0.06 -17.88 -10.53
C THR A 618 0.37 -18.26 -9.13
N VAL A 619 -0.53 -18.13 -8.15
CA VAL A 619 -0.29 -18.50 -6.75
C VAL A 619 -1.10 -19.74 -6.43
N GLN A 620 -0.44 -20.81 -6.02
CA GLN A 620 -1.06 -22.00 -5.47
C GLN A 620 -0.94 -22.00 -3.94
N PHE A 621 -2.08 -22.05 -3.26
CA PHE A 621 -2.10 -22.09 -1.80
C PHE A 621 -1.79 -23.48 -1.27
N SER A 622 -0.87 -23.56 -0.32
CA SER A 622 -0.55 -24.77 0.45
C SER A 622 -1.31 -24.87 1.76
N TYR A 623 -2.20 -23.92 2.04
CA TYR A 623 -2.98 -23.77 3.26
C TYR A 623 -4.39 -23.31 2.92
N GLU A 624 -5.29 -23.34 3.91
CA GLU A 624 -6.63 -22.76 3.80
C GLU A 624 -6.57 -21.24 4.04
N PRO A 625 -6.82 -20.38 3.03
CA PRO A 625 -6.76 -18.93 3.22
C PRO A 625 -7.69 -18.46 4.34
N SER A 626 -7.27 -17.44 5.08
CA SER A 626 -8.11 -16.91 6.16
C SER A 626 -9.45 -16.43 5.60
N ARG A 627 -10.53 -16.68 6.34
CA ARG A 627 -11.88 -16.20 6.02
C ARG A 627 -11.96 -14.68 5.87
N ARG A 628 -11.06 -13.96 6.56
CA ARG A 628 -11.07 -12.49 6.71
C ARG A 628 -10.23 -11.78 5.65
N LEU A 629 -9.20 -12.46 5.15
CA LEU A 629 -8.23 -11.94 4.22
C LEU A 629 -7.59 -13.11 3.51
N ARG A 630 -7.93 -13.20 2.24
CA ARG A 630 -7.44 -14.25 1.36
C ARG A 630 -6.06 -13.91 0.84
N MET A 631 -5.87 -12.65 0.44
CA MET A 631 -4.64 -12.21 -0.21
C MET A 631 -4.28 -10.80 0.18
N TYR A 632 -3.02 -10.60 0.56
CA TYR A 632 -2.49 -9.28 0.88
C TYR A 632 -1.26 -8.97 0.05
N GLN A 633 -1.36 -7.92 -0.75
CA GLN A 633 -0.42 -7.60 -1.82
C GLN A 633 0.13 -6.19 -1.61
N PHE A 634 1.43 -6.02 -1.75
CA PHE A 634 2.05 -4.71 -1.63
C PHE A 634 3.29 -4.57 -2.53
N ASP A 635 3.72 -3.33 -2.74
CA ASP A 635 4.99 -3.03 -3.40
C ASP A 635 6.17 -2.95 -2.42
N ALA A 636 7.04 -3.95 -2.38
CA ALA A 636 8.19 -3.96 -1.48
C ALA A 636 9.20 -2.82 -1.67
N LEU A 637 9.20 -2.13 -2.82
CA LEU A 637 10.12 -1.02 -3.07
C LEU A 637 9.54 0.32 -2.62
N HIS A 638 8.24 0.55 -2.84
CA HIS A 638 7.60 1.83 -2.61
C HIS A 638 6.38 1.68 -1.68
N HIS A 639 6.60 1.85 -0.38
CA HIS A 639 5.65 1.49 0.68
C HIS A 639 4.75 2.60 1.20
N ASP A 640 4.61 3.72 0.48
CA ASP A 640 3.74 4.81 0.92
C ASP A 640 2.26 4.36 0.93
N THR A 641 1.61 4.26 -0.24
CA THR A 641 0.19 3.86 -0.38
C THR A 641 -0.02 2.60 -1.24
N ALA A 642 1.06 1.93 -1.66
CA ALA A 642 1.02 0.79 -2.59
C ALA A 642 0.70 -0.54 -1.91
N VAL A 643 -0.50 -0.62 -1.34
CA VAL A 643 -1.06 -1.81 -0.70
C VAL A 643 -2.46 -2.06 -1.22
N TRP A 644 -2.78 -3.33 -1.48
CA TRP A 644 -4.12 -3.79 -1.86
C TRP A 644 -4.37 -5.21 -1.38
N SER A 645 -5.62 -5.58 -1.15
CA SER A 645 -5.92 -6.89 -0.59
C SER A 645 -7.30 -7.40 -0.95
N VAL A 646 -7.50 -8.71 -0.78
CA VAL A 646 -8.80 -9.37 -0.96
C VAL A 646 -9.26 -9.94 0.36
N HIS A 647 -10.43 -9.48 0.82
CA HIS A 647 -11.05 -9.89 2.08
C HIS A 647 -12.03 -11.03 1.86
#